data_AF-A0A8C8SDM8-F1
#
_entry.id   AF-A0A8C8SDM8-F1
#
_cell.length_a   1.000
_cell.length_b   1.000
_cell.length_c   1.000
_cell.angle_alpha   90.00
_cell.angle_beta   90.00
_cell.angle_gamma   90.00
#
_symmetry.space_group_name_H-M   'P 1'
#
loop_
_entity.id
_entity.type
_entity.pdbx_description
1 polymer ?
#
loop_
_entity_poly.entity_id
_entity_poly.type
_entity_poly.pdbx_seq_one_letter_code
_entity_poly.pdbx_strand_id
1 'polypeptide(L)'
;MEPGEDGELLRRHLPELRHQAAAYYRTNEVPQRLEEALNAIFYLRPADLYGHLANYFSTFSKPPVICKLIGRKVFDGIGQSTLQVEVFCTVQNNEKSICSIVISSHSEILENGSLEAVDADEKERNDSINTALEWVNGSLNEMLRDLQPTDQCKVDELLGEYFAKKIEEEKGRKETEKEEEAATISASASVPASSVVTPAGKKKGAKLGKKTSVTEKPVLPAEPPEPVFCGSIAIGGLSLAVAKAGATINNTPLYLHLALMKHDQNLPKELTVPLPMVTLLSCGKSSAGKLNLMKEVMLIPPTELTVKQSIERLLDIQKQMMRLLDPACKGSSPQLTDSKKGSARSAVKKNPPPVLKRISHLGCLITGCDNLEQPLILMQTACRNLGLELGTDVHLAINCAAHELMDYTKGKYEILTGTLKSPDEMVDMYVDLINKYPSIVALVDPLRKEDGQQWSSICNALGSRCYLIAEDASRSISKLVEDQNLNIPKCSGLVIKYTNQTKISDLTELTRLLNRQRRIAILGSPAGESSDDSLVDMAVGLGAKFIKLGGLSRGERVTKYNRLLAIEEELANNGILRSGENHEFVDFAEEAQREEELIDVLPPIEQGPLPSQHSQLLLVQDQNPASLPSSTQHLNEAAKKDPPIFP
;
A
#
# COMPACT_ATOMS: atom_id res chain seq x y z
N MET A 1 74.59 -12.58 5.33
CA MET A 1 73.31 -11.89 5.08
C MET A 1 73.06 -11.02 6.29
N GLU A 2 73.46 -9.76 6.22
CA GLU A 2 73.06 -8.77 7.22
C GLU A 2 71.53 -8.63 7.20
N PRO A 3 70.87 -8.53 8.35
CA PRO A 3 69.44 -8.26 8.38
C PRO A 3 69.24 -6.86 7.78
N GLY A 4 68.48 -6.78 6.69
CA GLY A 4 68.20 -5.51 6.01
C GLY A 4 67.63 -4.46 6.96
N GLU A 5 67.83 -3.18 6.64
CA GLU A 5 67.49 -2.01 7.46
C GLU A 5 66.04 -2.04 8.02
N ASP A 6 65.11 -2.70 7.33
CA ASP A 6 63.73 -2.93 7.79
C ASP A 6 63.64 -3.75 9.11
N GLY A 7 64.56 -4.69 9.34
CA GLY A 7 64.60 -5.54 10.53
C GLY A 7 65.11 -4.84 11.80
N GLU A 8 66.00 -3.84 11.64
CA GLU A 8 66.48 -3.02 12.75
C GLU A 8 65.48 -1.92 13.15
N LEU A 9 64.79 -1.34 12.16
CA LEU A 9 63.67 -0.40 12.36
C LEU A 9 62.51 -1.07 13.12
N LEU A 10 62.14 -2.29 12.75
CA LEU A 10 61.09 -3.06 13.45
C LEU A 10 61.48 -3.39 14.90
N ARG A 11 62.76 -3.72 15.16
CA ARG A 11 63.27 -4.02 16.51
C ARG A 11 63.24 -2.81 17.44
N ARG A 12 63.50 -1.60 16.92
CA ARG A 12 63.43 -0.36 17.71
C ARG A 12 62.00 0.03 18.07
N HIS A 13 61.03 -0.21 17.19
CA HIS A 13 59.61 0.13 17.41
C HIS A 13 58.81 -0.98 18.10
N LEU A 14 59.34 -2.20 18.21
CA LEU A 14 58.65 -3.35 18.80
C LEU A 14 58.16 -3.13 20.25
N PRO A 15 58.94 -2.51 21.16
CA PRO A 15 58.49 -2.26 22.53
C PRO A 15 57.32 -1.29 22.59
N GLU A 16 57.35 -0.27 21.73
CA GLU A 16 56.31 0.74 21.63
C GLU A 16 55.02 0.16 21.03
N LEU A 17 55.14 -0.62 19.96
CA LEU A 17 54.02 -1.39 19.39
C LEU A 17 53.40 -2.36 20.40
N ARG A 18 54.21 -3.02 21.25
CA ARG A 18 53.69 -3.87 22.34
C ARG A 18 52.94 -3.07 23.39
N HIS A 19 53.44 -1.89 23.74
CA HIS A 19 52.75 -1.01 24.69
C HIS A 19 51.44 -0.50 24.11
N GLN A 20 51.43 -0.09 22.85
CA GLN A 20 50.23 0.32 22.11
C GLN A 20 49.22 -0.83 22.00
N ALA A 21 49.65 -2.04 21.68
CA ALA A 21 48.78 -3.22 21.61
C ALA A 21 48.18 -3.56 22.99
N ALA A 22 48.99 -3.56 24.05
CA ALA A 22 48.51 -3.80 25.41
C ALA A 22 47.51 -2.72 25.87
N ALA A 23 47.77 -1.46 25.54
CA ALA A 23 46.84 -0.36 25.78
C ALA A 23 45.54 -0.56 24.99
N TYR A 24 45.62 -0.88 23.70
CA TYR A 24 44.46 -1.15 22.85
C TYR A 24 43.57 -2.26 23.41
N TYR A 25 44.15 -3.40 23.81
CA TYR A 25 43.36 -4.50 24.40
C TYR A 25 42.71 -4.15 25.72
N ARG A 26 43.41 -3.39 26.60
CA ARG A 26 42.82 -2.93 27.86
C ARG A 26 41.69 -1.93 27.65
N THR A 27 41.88 -0.96 26.75
CA THR A 27 40.85 0.05 26.46
C THR A 27 39.58 -0.56 25.87
N ASN A 28 39.70 -1.69 25.16
CA ASN A 28 38.56 -2.43 24.60
C ASN A 28 38.13 -3.62 25.46
N GLU A 29 38.58 -3.71 26.73
CA GLU A 29 38.20 -4.76 27.70
C GLU A 29 38.45 -6.22 27.24
N VAL A 30 39.27 -6.44 26.21
CA VAL A 30 39.44 -7.76 25.56
C VAL A 30 39.84 -8.86 26.56
N PRO A 31 40.82 -8.66 27.46
CA PRO A 31 41.20 -9.69 28.43
C PRO A 31 40.07 -10.06 29.40
N GLN A 32 39.33 -9.07 29.90
CA GLN A 32 38.24 -9.26 30.85
C GLN A 32 37.10 -10.06 30.21
N ARG A 33 36.69 -9.67 28.99
CA ARG A 33 35.64 -10.38 28.24
C ARG A 33 36.03 -11.82 27.92
N LEU A 34 37.30 -12.07 27.59
CA LEU A 34 37.81 -13.41 27.33
C LEU A 34 37.81 -14.26 28.61
N GLU A 35 38.21 -13.70 29.74
CA GLU A 35 38.17 -14.38 31.03
C GLU A 35 36.74 -14.73 31.45
N GLU A 36 35.80 -13.79 31.34
CA GLU A 36 34.37 -14.02 31.58
C GLU A 36 33.81 -15.16 30.71
N ALA A 37 34.11 -15.13 29.40
CA ALA A 37 33.67 -16.16 28.46
C ALA A 37 34.20 -17.56 28.84
N LEU A 38 35.50 -17.65 29.15
CA LEU A 38 36.15 -18.91 29.54
C LEU A 38 35.58 -19.45 30.85
N ASN A 39 35.35 -18.58 31.83
CA ASN A 39 34.74 -18.94 33.10
C ASN A 39 33.31 -19.45 32.90
N ALA A 40 32.49 -18.78 32.10
CA ALA A 40 31.12 -19.21 31.80
C ALA A 40 31.09 -20.60 31.13
N ILE A 41 31.97 -20.84 30.15
CA ILE A 41 32.02 -22.12 29.40
C ILE A 41 32.36 -23.30 30.29
N PHE A 42 33.24 -23.12 31.27
CA PHE A 42 33.62 -24.20 32.19
C PHE A 42 32.42 -24.77 32.94
N TYR A 43 31.48 -23.91 33.36
CA TYR A 43 30.26 -24.30 34.05
C TYR A 43 29.17 -24.80 33.09
N LEU A 44 28.95 -24.10 31.96
CA LEU A 44 27.89 -24.42 31.01
C LEU A 44 28.13 -25.70 30.21
N ARG A 45 29.40 -26.04 29.94
CA ARG A 45 29.83 -27.19 29.11
C ARG A 45 28.98 -27.37 27.84
N PRO A 46 28.89 -26.33 26.98
CA PRO A 46 28.11 -26.41 25.75
C PRO A 46 28.63 -27.53 24.83
N ALA A 47 27.72 -28.17 24.08
CA ALA A 47 28.08 -29.21 23.12
C ALA A 47 28.97 -28.67 21.98
N ASP A 48 28.76 -27.42 21.58
CA ASP A 48 29.63 -26.67 20.67
C ASP A 48 30.27 -25.48 21.40
N LEU A 49 31.53 -25.66 21.80
CA LEU A 49 32.30 -24.65 22.52
C LEU A 49 32.58 -23.40 21.67
N TYR A 50 32.91 -23.58 20.38
CA TYR A 50 33.26 -22.47 19.50
C TYR A 50 32.02 -21.69 19.07
N GLY A 51 30.90 -22.38 18.80
CA GLY A 51 29.62 -21.73 18.55
C GLY A 51 29.15 -20.89 19.74
N HIS A 52 29.33 -21.38 20.98
CA HIS A 52 29.01 -20.61 22.17
C HIS A 52 29.88 -19.35 22.31
N LEU A 53 31.20 -19.48 22.11
CA LEU A 53 32.12 -18.33 22.10
C LEU A 53 31.76 -17.32 21.01
N ALA A 54 31.43 -17.79 19.80
CA ALA A 54 31.03 -16.94 18.70
C ALA A 54 29.77 -16.14 19.04
N ASN A 55 28.74 -16.78 19.59
CA ASN A 55 27.52 -16.12 20.02
C ASN A 55 27.79 -15.12 21.15
N TYR A 56 28.61 -15.50 22.14
CA TYR A 56 29.01 -14.62 23.24
C TYR A 56 29.74 -13.37 22.73
N PHE A 57 30.75 -13.50 21.88
CA PHE A 57 31.45 -12.34 21.33
C PHE A 57 30.61 -11.53 20.35
N SER A 58 29.63 -12.17 19.68
CA SER A 58 28.71 -11.47 18.80
C SER A 58 27.84 -10.45 19.55
N THR A 59 27.53 -10.65 20.84
CA THR A 59 26.75 -9.67 21.62
C THR A 59 27.50 -8.38 21.91
N PHE A 60 28.83 -8.40 21.81
CA PHE A 60 29.69 -7.21 21.97
C PHE A 60 30.07 -6.57 20.63
N SER A 61 29.64 -7.17 19.52
CA SER A 61 29.90 -6.60 18.19
C SER A 61 29.10 -5.30 18.03
N LYS A 62 29.68 -4.34 17.30
CA LYS A 62 28.95 -3.13 16.92
C LYS A 62 27.68 -3.51 16.16
N PRO A 63 26.57 -2.76 16.35
CA PRO A 63 25.34 -3.01 15.61
C PRO A 63 25.61 -2.85 14.11
N PRO A 64 24.95 -3.66 13.27
CA PRO A 64 25.03 -3.48 11.83
C PRO A 64 24.58 -2.09 11.39
N VAL A 65 25.31 -1.51 10.44
CA VAL A 65 25.00 -0.20 9.86
C VAL A 65 25.00 -0.26 8.35
N ILE A 66 24.16 0.54 7.71
CA ILE A 66 24.11 0.68 6.25
C ILE A 66 25.44 1.24 5.76
N CYS A 67 26.12 0.53 4.88
CA CYS A 67 27.37 1.01 4.27
C CYS A 67 27.19 1.40 2.81
N LYS A 68 26.23 0.79 2.11
CA LYS A 68 26.02 1.01 0.68
C LYS A 68 24.59 0.67 0.26
N LEU A 69 24.05 1.50 -0.62
CA LEU A 69 22.77 1.33 -1.30
C LEU A 69 23.01 1.25 -2.81
N ILE A 70 22.26 0.38 -3.49
CA ILE A 70 22.30 0.28 -4.96
C ILE A 70 20.88 0.30 -5.52
N GLY A 71 20.61 1.25 -6.40
CA GLY A 71 19.38 1.34 -7.19
C GLY A 71 19.60 0.77 -8.60
N ARG A 72 18.67 -0.05 -9.09
CA ARG A 72 18.66 -0.57 -10.47
C ARG A 72 17.30 -0.40 -11.13
N LYS A 73 17.32 -0.17 -12.45
CA LYS A 73 16.12 -0.20 -13.28
C LYS A 73 15.76 -1.65 -13.59
N VAL A 74 14.53 -2.05 -13.30
CA VAL A 74 13.97 -3.37 -13.63
C VAL A 74 12.57 -3.20 -14.23
N PHE A 75 11.91 -4.31 -14.57
CA PHE A 75 10.55 -4.31 -15.11
C PHE A 75 9.56 -4.93 -14.13
N ASP A 76 8.37 -4.35 -14.05
CA ASP A 76 7.24 -4.92 -13.33
C ASP A 76 6.52 -6.02 -14.16
N GLY A 77 5.45 -6.58 -13.62
CA GLY A 77 4.68 -7.65 -14.24
C GLY A 77 4.04 -7.27 -15.57
N ILE A 78 3.76 -5.99 -15.80
CA ILE A 78 3.19 -5.50 -17.07
C ILE A 78 4.26 -5.02 -18.05
N GLY A 79 5.55 -5.14 -17.69
CA GLY A 79 6.68 -4.77 -18.54
C GLY A 79 7.05 -3.29 -18.48
N GLN A 80 6.50 -2.54 -17.52
CA GLN A 80 6.84 -1.13 -17.31
C GLN A 80 8.06 -1.03 -16.41
N SER A 81 8.86 0.04 -16.57
CA SER A 81 10.06 0.21 -15.78
C SER A 81 9.74 0.58 -14.34
N THR A 82 10.41 -0.07 -13.39
CA THR A 82 10.34 0.21 -11.95
C THR A 82 11.74 0.14 -11.31
N LEU A 83 11.80 0.41 -10.00
CA LEU A 83 13.02 0.50 -9.20
C LEU A 83 13.25 -0.78 -8.37
N GLN A 84 14.45 -1.32 -8.45
CA GLN A 84 14.99 -2.28 -7.51
C GLN A 84 15.97 -1.57 -6.57
N VAL A 85 15.90 -1.86 -5.27
CA VAL A 85 16.84 -1.34 -4.27
C VAL A 85 17.52 -2.50 -3.57
N GLU A 86 18.84 -2.44 -3.45
CA GLU A 86 19.67 -3.37 -2.69
C GLU A 86 20.33 -2.65 -1.51
N VAL A 87 20.29 -3.25 -0.33
CA VAL A 87 20.86 -2.70 0.91
C VAL A 87 22.04 -3.57 1.36
N PHE A 88 23.18 -2.92 1.55
CA PHE A 88 24.38 -3.53 2.11
C PHE A 88 24.68 -2.93 3.47
N CYS A 89 25.01 -3.79 4.43
CA CYS A 89 25.38 -3.37 5.77
C CYS A 89 26.76 -3.89 6.15
N THR A 90 27.47 -3.13 6.97
CA THR A 90 28.66 -3.62 7.66
C THR A 90 28.21 -4.43 8.87
N VAL A 91 28.35 -5.76 8.78
CA VAL A 91 28.03 -6.72 9.84
C VAL A 91 29.33 -7.37 10.29
N GLN A 92 29.70 -7.18 11.56
CA GLN A 92 30.95 -7.73 12.12
C GLN A 92 32.18 -7.37 11.26
N ASN A 93 32.32 -6.07 10.92
CA ASN A 93 33.37 -5.50 10.06
C ASN A 93 33.41 -6.01 8.60
N ASN A 94 32.38 -6.73 8.13
CA ASN A 94 32.29 -7.18 6.75
C ASN A 94 31.10 -6.54 6.04
N GLU A 95 31.30 -6.07 4.82
CA GLU A 95 30.19 -5.68 3.94
C GLU A 95 29.40 -6.93 3.54
N LYS A 96 28.09 -6.92 3.81
CA LYS A 96 27.16 -7.99 3.43
C LYS A 96 25.96 -7.39 2.71
N SER A 97 25.56 -8.02 1.61
CA SER A 97 24.25 -7.78 1.00
C SER A 97 23.18 -8.36 1.92
N ILE A 98 22.29 -7.51 2.44
CA ILE A 98 21.28 -7.93 3.40
C ILE A 98 19.97 -8.28 2.70
N CYS A 99 19.48 -7.41 1.82
CA CYS A 99 18.24 -7.64 1.09
C CYS A 99 18.19 -6.90 -0.24
N SER A 100 17.25 -7.33 -1.08
CA SER A 100 16.83 -6.63 -2.28
C SER A 100 15.31 -6.60 -2.35
N ILE A 101 14.75 -5.46 -2.76
CA ILE A 101 13.31 -5.29 -2.98
C ILE A 101 13.06 -4.67 -4.35
N VAL A 102 11.92 -5.00 -4.94
CA VAL A 102 11.42 -4.36 -6.16
C VAL A 102 10.10 -3.70 -5.83
N ILE A 103 10.06 -2.37 -5.90
CA ILE A 103 8.83 -1.63 -5.61
C ILE A 103 7.88 -1.68 -6.80
N SER A 104 6.58 -1.70 -6.51
CA SER A 104 5.53 -1.66 -7.52
C SER A 104 5.37 -0.26 -8.11
N SER A 105 4.95 -0.20 -9.37
CA SER A 105 4.74 1.07 -10.05
C SER A 105 3.31 1.59 -9.80
N HIS A 106 3.19 2.89 -9.53
CA HIS A 106 1.89 3.57 -9.55
C HIS A 106 1.54 3.91 -11.00
N SER A 107 1.04 2.93 -11.76
CA SER A 107 0.58 3.13 -13.13
C SER A 107 -0.89 2.75 -13.22
N GLU A 108 -1.73 3.73 -13.56
CA GLU A 108 -3.05 3.47 -14.13
C GLU A 108 -2.83 3.11 -15.59
N ILE A 109 -3.19 1.89 -15.98
CA ILE A 109 -3.11 1.52 -17.39
C ILE A 109 -4.10 2.39 -18.16
N LEU A 110 -3.57 3.24 -19.04
CA LEU A 110 -4.36 4.03 -19.99
C LEU A 110 -4.92 3.10 -21.07
N GLU A 111 -5.90 2.26 -20.71
CA GLU A 111 -6.48 1.24 -21.62
C GLU A 111 -7.10 1.86 -22.89
N ASN A 112 -7.44 3.15 -22.85
CA ASN A 112 -7.97 3.93 -23.98
C ASN A 112 -7.13 5.19 -24.31
N GLY A 113 -5.87 5.25 -23.87
CA GLY A 113 -4.99 6.39 -24.15
C GLY A 113 -4.66 6.52 -25.64
N SER A 114 -4.50 7.75 -26.13
CA SER A 114 -3.87 7.97 -27.44
C SER A 114 -2.43 7.46 -27.38
N LEU A 115 -1.86 7.05 -28.52
CA LEU A 115 -0.47 6.61 -28.58
C LEU A 115 0.48 7.67 -28.02
N GLU A 116 0.23 8.95 -28.31
CA GLU A 116 0.99 10.08 -27.78
C GLU A 116 0.91 10.19 -26.24
N ALA A 117 -0.25 9.90 -25.65
CA ALA A 117 -0.42 9.92 -24.20
C ALA A 117 0.31 8.74 -23.54
N VAL A 118 0.28 7.56 -24.17
CA VAL A 118 1.02 6.38 -23.69
C VAL A 118 2.53 6.61 -23.77
N ASP A 119 3.02 7.17 -24.88
CA ASP A 119 4.43 7.49 -25.06
C ASP A 119 4.90 8.58 -24.08
N ALA A 120 4.04 9.57 -23.79
CA ALA A 120 4.31 10.61 -22.81
C ALA A 120 4.37 10.05 -21.38
N ASP A 121 3.42 9.20 -20.98
CA ASP A 121 3.41 8.51 -19.68
C ASP A 121 4.65 7.62 -19.52
N GLU A 122 5.00 6.85 -20.55
CA GLU A 122 6.21 6.04 -20.56
C GLU A 122 7.47 6.89 -20.39
N LYS A 123 7.55 8.02 -21.09
CA LYS A 123 8.68 8.95 -20.96
C LYS A 123 8.76 9.52 -19.55
N GLU A 124 7.67 10.06 -19.01
CA GLU A 124 7.61 10.62 -17.66
C GLU A 124 8.01 9.59 -16.61
N ARG A 125 7.51 8.36 -16.73
CA ARG A 125 7.89 7.24 -15.88
C ARG A 125 9.37 6.93 -15.98
N ASN A 126 9.93 6.86 -17.18
CA ASN A 126 11.35 6.59 -17.37
C ASN A 126 12.23 7.70 -16.77
N ASP A 127 11.84 8.96 -16.94
CA ASP A 127 12.52 10.11 -16.34
C ASP A 127 12.45 10.02 -14.80
N SER A 128 11.28 9.69 -14.24
CA SER A 128 11.09 9.47 -12.80
C SER A 128 11.96 8.34 -12.24
N ILE A 129 12.06 7.22 -12.95
CA ILE A 129 12.95 6.11 -12.56
C ILE A 129 14.42 6.52 -12.65
N ASN A 130 14.84 7.26 -13.69
CA ASN A 130 16.21 7.72 -13.79
C ASN A 130 16.57 8.68 -12.65
N THR A 131 15.70 9.62 -12.31
CA THR A 131 15.86 10.51 -11.15
C THR A 131 15.92 9.70 -9.84
N ALA A 132 15.07 8.68 -9.68
CA ALA A 132 15.12 7.80 -8.51
C ALA A 132 16.47 7.08 -8.39
N LEU A 133 17.05 6.61 -9.50
CA LEU A 133 18.36 5.95 -9.51
C LEU A 133 19.48 6.91 -9.12
N GLU A 134 19.44 8.16 -9.58
CA GLU A 134 20.39 9.20 -9.17
C GLU A 134 20.31 9.47 -7.67
N TRP A 135 19.09 9.52 -7.11
CA TRP A 135 18.92 9.73 -5.68
C TRP A 135 19.44 8.55 -4.86
N VAL A 136 19.06 7.32 -5.22
CA VAL A 136 19.48 6.11 -4.49
C VAL A 136 20.98 5.91 -4.57
N ASN A 137 21.57 6.02 -5.77
CA ASN A 137 23.01 5.76 -5.95
C ASN A 137 23.91 6.95 -5.56
N GLY A 138 23.33 8.13 -5.36
CA GLY A 138 24.02 9.36 -4.98
C GLY A 138 23.65 9.82 -3.58
N SER A 139 22.84 10.88 -3.49
CA SER A 139 22.60 11.61 -2.24
C SER A 139 21.98 10.77 -1.11
N LEU A 140 21.09 9.83 -1.41
CA LEU A 140 20.47 8.97 -0.38
C LEU A 140 21.47 7.92 0.13
N ASN A 141 22.37 7.42 -0.72
CA ASN A 141 23.46 6.52 -0.32
C ASN A 141 24.45 7.19 0.64
N GLU A 142 24.70 8.49 0.48
CA GLU A 142 25.53 9.24 1.42
C GLU A 142 24.79 9.56 2.71
N MET A 143 23.53 10.03 2.59
CA MET A 143 22.71 10.42 3.74
C MET A 143 22.40 9.27 4.70
N LEU A 144 22.13 8.07 4.18
CA LEU A 144 21.74 6.90 4.99
C LEU A 144 22.94 6.06 5.45
N ARG A 145 24.17 6.45 5.11
CA ARG A 145 25.38 5.74 5.54
C ARG A 145 25.54 5.80 7.05
N ASP A 146 26.06 4.71 7.61
CA ASP A 146 26.34 4.51 9.04
C ASP A 146 25.09 4.51 9.95
N LEU A 147 23.88 4.57 9.38
CA LEU A 147 22.63 4.39 10.11
C LEU A 147 22.34 2.92 10.38
N GLN A 148 21.72 2.63 11.52
CA GLN A 148 21.24 1.30 11.83
C GLN A 148 19.92 1.03 11.10
N PRO A 149 19.81 -0.03 10.29
CA PRO A 149 18.57 -0.33 9.56
C PRO A 149 17.43 -0.78 10.48
N THR A 150 17.71 -1.08 11.74
CA THR A 150 16.71 -1.38 12.77
C THR A 150 16.01 -0.12 13.31
N ASP A 151 16.54 1.07 13.05
CA ASP A 151 15.94 2.36 13.42
C ASP A 151 15.13 2.93 12.24
N GLN A 152 14.02 2.26 11.93
CA GLN A 152 13.18 2.62 10.80
C GLN A 152 12.59 4.04 10.93
N CYS A 153 12.25 4.48 12.15
CA CYS A 153 11.72 5.82 12.38
C CYS A 153 12.72 6.91 12.00
N LYS A 154 14.01 6.75 12.37
CA LYS A 154 15.04 7.74 12.02
C LYS A 154 15.29 7.79 10.52
N VAL A 155 15.29 6.63 9.87
CA VAL A 155 15.46 6.55 8.40
C VAL A 155 14.28 7.20 7.68
N ASP A 156 13.04 6.88 8.09
CA ASP A 156 11.84 7.44 7.47
C ASP A 156 11.72 8.96 7.70
N GLU A 157 12.16 9.48 8.84
CA GLU A 157 12.26 10.92 9.11
C GLU A 157 13.21 11.60 8.11
N LEU A 158 14.44 11.10 7.96
CA LEU A 158 15.44 11.65 7.03
C LEU A 158 14.99 11.55 5.56
N LEU A 159 14.35 10.44 5.19
CA LEU A 159 13.74 10.27 3.87
C LEU A 159 12.63 11.30 3.62
N GLY A 160 11.80 11.57 4.64
CA GLY A 160 10.76 12.60 4.59
C GLY A 160 11.33 14.01 4.42
N GLU A 161 12.34 14.37 5.22
CA GLU A 161 13.04 15.66 5.13
C GLU A 161 13.70 15.86 3.76
N TYR A 162 14.38 14.82 3.26
CA TYR A 162 14.98 14.84 1.93
C TYR A 162 13.92 15.07 0.85
N PHE A 163 12.79 14.36 0.93
CA PHE A 163 11.71 14.48 -0.04
C PHE A 163 11.06 15.87 -0.01
N ALA A 164 10.79 16.41 1.18
CA ALA A 164 10.27 17.76 1.35
C ALA A 164 11.20 18.82 0.73
N LYS A 165 12.51 18.70 0.97
CA LYS A 165 13.53 19.57 0.37
C LYS A 165 13.53 19.48 -1.17
N LYS A 166 13.40 18.28 -1.73
CA LYS A 166 13.33 18.09 -3.20
C LYS A 166 12.09 18.73 -3.81
N ILE A 167 10.95 18.67 -3.10
CA ILE A 167 9.73 19.37 -3.51
C ILE A 167 9.95 20.89 -3.54
N GLU A 168 10.60 21.45 -2.53
CA GLU A 168 10.91 22.88 -2.46
C GLU A 168 11.88 23.33 -3.55
N GLU A 169 12.96 22.57 -3.80
CA GLU A 169 13.93 22.83 -4.87
C GLU A 169 13.25 22.87 -6.25
N GLU A 170 12.35 21.93 -6.53
CA GLU A 170 11.63 21.87 -7.80
C GLU A 170 10.58 22.99 -7.95
N LYS A 171 9.93 23.39 -6.85
CA LYS A 171 9.03 24.56 -6.85
C LYS A 171 9.81 25.83 -7.19
N GLY A 172 10.97 26.06 -6.54
CA GLY A 172 11.83 27.21 -6.82
C GLY A 172 12.32 27.22 -8.27
N ARG A 173 12.74 26.06 -8.80
CA ARG A 173 13.16 25.94 -10.20
C ARG A 173 12.06 26.35 -11.18
N LYS A 174 10.83 25.87 -10.97
CA LYS A 174 9.66 26.23 -11.80
C LYS A 174 9.28 27.70 -11.68
N GLU A 175 9.50 28.35 -10.54
CA GLU A 175 9.27 29.78 -10.37
C GLU A 175 10.28 30.60 -11.18
N THR A 176 11.57 30.25 -11.10
CA THR A 176 12.63 30.86 -11.92
C THR A 176 12.42 30.65 -13.43
N GLU A 177 12.02 29.46 -13.86
CA GLU A 177 11.72 29.18 -15.28
C GLU A 177 10.55 30.05 -15.78
N LYS A 178 9.51 30.25 -14.95
CA LYS A 178 8.39 31.15 -15.26
C LYS A 178 8.79 32.62 -15.28
N GLU A 179 9.70 33.05 -14.40
CA GLU A 179 10.24 34.42 -14.41
C GLU A 179 11.11 34.67 -15.65
N GLU A 180 11.91 33.70 -16.08
CA GLU A 180 12.71 33.77 -17.31
C GLU A 180 11.84 33.75 -18.58
N GLU A 181 10.77 32.94 -18.61
CA GLU A 181 9.77 32.96 -19.69
C GLU A 181 9.00 34.30 -19.74
N ALA A 182 8.61 34.84 -18.58
CA ALA A 182 7.97 36.15 -18.50
C ALA A 182 8.92 37.29 -18.93
N ALA A 183 10.20 37.20 -18.57
CA ALA A 183 11.23 38.15 -18.97
C ALA A 183 11.50 38.09 -20.49
N THR A 184 11.56 36.90 -21.09
CA THR A 184 11.74 36.73 -22.54
C THR A 184 10.52 37.18 -23.35
N ILE A 185 9.30 37.00 -22.84
CA ILE A 185 8.09 37.57 -23.45
C ILE A 185 8.11 39.11 -23.36
N SER A 186 8.55 39.69 -22.23
CA SER A 186 8.68 41.15 -22.07
C SER A 186 9.76 41.78 -22.96
N ALA A 187 10.82 41.02 -23.30
CA ALA A 187 11.89 41.46 -24.20
C ALA A 187 11.51 41.39 -25.70
N SER A 188 10.41 40.71 -26.05
CA SER A 188 9.92 40.59 -27.44
C SER A 188 8.86 41.63 -27.83
N ALA A 189 8.36 42.41 -26.86
CA ALA A 189 7.37 43.46 -27.08
C ALA A 189 8.03 44.85 -27.27
N SER A 190 8.77 45.03 -28.36
CA SER A 190 9.21 46.37 -28.78
C SER A 190 9.22 46.52 -30.30
N VAL A 191 8.04 46.70 -30.91
CA VAL A 191 7.87 47.37 -32.22
C VAL A 191 6.53 48.12 -32.22
N PRO A 192 6.46 49.39 -32.67
CA PRO A 192 5.24 50.19 -32.60
C PRO A 192 4.32 49.88 -33.79
N ALA A 193 3.02 49.70 -33.53
CA ALA A 193 2.00 49.66 -34.57
C ALA A 193 1.13 50.92 -34.49
N SER A 194 1.14 51.65 -35.61
CA SER A 194 0.38 52.86 -35.91
C SER A 194 -1.14 52.68 -35.80
N SER A 195 -1.77 53.78 -35.40
CA SER A 195 -3.20 54.11 -35.40
C SER A 195 -3.99 53.75 -36.67
N VAL A 196 -5.19 53.19 -36.49
CA VAL A 196 -6.41 53.53 -37.26
C VAL A 196 -7.63 53.49 -36.33
N VAL A 197 -8.53 54.45 -36.54
CA VAL A 197 -9.65 54.88 -35.70
C VAL A 197 -10.99 54.42 -36.31
N THR A 198 -11.93 54.03 -35.41
CA THR A 198 -13.43 54.03 -35.45
C THR A 198 -14.26 53.07 -36.34
N PRO A 199 -15.58 52.85 -36.02
CA PRO A 199 -16.30 52.93 -34.73
C PRO A 199 -17.26 51.74 -34.43
N ALA A 200 -17.76 51.76 -33.19
CA ALA A 200 -18.73 50.87 -32.57
C ALA A 200 -20.14 50.82 -33.22
N GLY A 201 -20.72 49.61 -33.23
CA GLY A 201 -22.13 49.34 -33.49
C GLY A 201 -22.86 48.81 -32.26
N LYS A 202 -23.86 49.58 -31.79
CA LYS A 202 -24.81 49.24 -30.71
C LYS A 202 -25.67 48.03 -31.06
N LYS A 203 -26.01 47.19 -30.07
CA LYS A 203 -27.36 46.57 -29.95
C LYS A 203 -27.70 46.23 -28.50
N LYS A 204 -28.66 46.97 -27.94
CA LYS A 204 -29.48 46.60 -26.76
C LYS A 204 -30.67 45.76 -27.22
N GLY A 205 -31.19 44.89 -26.36
CA GLY A 205 -32.62 44.53 -26.37
C GLY A 205 -32.91 43.07 -26.04
N ALA A 206 -33.31 42.82 -24.79
CA ALA A 206 -33.81 41.55 -24.27
C ALA A 206 -35.13 41.08 -24.93
N LYS A 207 -35.39 39.76 -24.89
CA LYS A 207 -36.72 39.25 -24.51
C LYS A 207 -36.69 37.80 -24.02
N LEU A 208 -37.41 37.65 -22.92
CA LEU A 208 -37.68 36.50 -22.06
C LEU A 208 -38.50 35.41 -22.79
N GLY A 209 -38.10 34.15 -22.64
CA GLY A 209 -38.85 32.97 -23.09
C GLY A 209 -38.72 31.85 -22.05
N LYS A 210 -39.73 31.76 -21.20
CA LYS A 210 -39.87 30.88 -20.02
C LYS A 210 -40.06 29.41 -20.44
N LYS A 211 -39.15 28.51 -20.05
CA LYS A 211 -39.43 27.08 -19.87
C LYS A 211 -38.68 26.55 -18.64
N THR A 212 -39.48 26.38 -17.58
CA THR A 212 -39.37 25.45 -16.45
C THR A 212 -37.99 24.84 -16.16
N SER A 213 -37.40 25.38 -15.10
CA SER A 213 -36.25 24.91 -14.34
C SER A 213 -36.49 23.55 -13.69
N VAL A 214 -35.62 22.58 -13.98
CA VAL A 214 -35.03 21.75 -12.92
C VAL A 214 -33.62 22.30 -12.76
N THR A 215 -33.36 23.00 -11.66
CA THR A 215 -31.99 23.38 -11.29
C THR A 215 -31.24 22.11 -10.94
N GLU A 216 -30.63 21.47 -11.94
CA GLU A 216 -29.57 20.48 -11.71
C GLU A 216 -28.44 21.22 -10.99
N LYS A 217 -28.14 20.76 -9.77
CA LYS A 217 -27.03 21.25 -8.97
C LYS A 217 -25.75 21.11 -9.82
N PRO A 218 -24.90 22.15 -9.96
CA PRO A 218 -23.67 22.03 -10.74
C PRO A 218 -22.84 20.87 -10.18
N VAL A 219 -22.47 19.91 -11.05
CA VAL A 219 -21.63 18.79 -10.63
C VAL A 219 -20.25 19.34 -10.29
N LEU A 220 -19.72 18.89 -9.15
CA LEU A 220 -18.39 19.26 -8.72
C LEU A 220 -17.39 18.74 -9.77
N PRO A 221 -16.48 19.58 -10.27
CA PRO A 221 -15.45 19.10 -11.19
C PRO A 221 -14.60 18.04 -10.49
N ALA A 222 -14.00 17.15 -11.29
CA ALA A 222 -13.01 16.21 -10.78
C ALA A 222 -11.92 16.97 -10.05
N GLU A 223 -11.57 16.54 -8.83
CA GLU A 223 -10.27 16.90 -8.30
C GLU A 223 -9.20 16.34 -9.25
N PRO A 224 -8.22 17.16 -9.67
CA PRO A 224 -7.15 16.66 -10.52
C PRO A 224 -6.40 15.53 -9.81
N PRO A 225 -5.95 14.50 -10.53
CA PRO A 225 -5.14 13.44 -9.94
C PRO A 225 -3.91 14.04 -9.28
N GLU A 226 -3.55 13.52 -8.12
CA GLU A 226 -2.41 14.04 -7.37
C GLU A 226 -1.13 13.76 -8.15
N PRO A 227 -0.32 14.79 -8.47
CA PRO A 227 0.88 14.58 -9.26
C PRO A 227 1.88 13.75 -8.47
N VAL A 228 2.37 12.67 -9.08
CA VAL A 228 3.47 11.87 -8.52
C VAL A 228 4.76 12.64 -8.73
N PHE A 229 5.48 12.92 -7.65
CA PHE A 229 6.74 13.66 -7.75
C PHE A 229 7.83 12.79 -8.42
N CYS A 230 8.53 13.35 -9.40
CA CYS A 230 9.62 12.68 -10.12
C CYS A 230 10.69 12.16 -9.13
N GLY A 231 11.00 10.87 -9.16
CA GLY A 231 11.95 10.24 -8.24
C GLY A 231 11.38 9.79 -6.89
N SER A 232 10.13 10.14 -6.55
CA SER A 232 9.50 9.78 -5.26
C SER A 232 9.50 8.29 -4.93
N ILE A 233 9.48 7.43 -5.95
CA ILE A 233 9.58 5.96 -5.82
C ILE A 233 10.85 5.49 -5.09
N ALA A 234 11.93 6.29 -5.10
CA ALA A 234 13.13 6.02 -4.31
C ALA A 234 12.86 6.05 -2.80
N ILE A 235 11.95 6.92 -2.35
CA ILE A 235 11.65 7.13 -0.93
C ILE A 235 10.94 5.92 -0.35
N GLY A 236 9.82 5.49 -0.95
CA GLY A 236 9.15 4.26 -0.54
C GLY A 236 10.02 3.02 -0.77
N GLY A 237 10.77 2.98 -1.88
CA GLY A 237 11.68 1.86 -2.17
C GLY A 237 12.71 1.66 -1.06
N LEU A 238 13.37 2.73 -0.63
CA LEU A 238 14.36 2.68 0.46
C LEU A 238 13.73 2.43 1.82
N SER A 239 12.59 3.04 2.12
CA SER A 239 11.86 2.82 3.37
C SER A 239 11.55 1.33 3.58
N LEU A 240 10.98 0.66 2.56
CA LEU A 240 10.71 -0.78 2.61
C LEU A 240 11.99 -1.63 2.62
N ALA A 241 13.01 -1.25 1.85
CA ALA A 241 14.28 -1.98 1.82
C ALA A 241 14.96 -1.97 3.19
N VAL A 242 14.95 -0.83 3.88
CA VAL A 242 15.52 -0.71 5.22
C VAL A 242 14.72 -1.52 6.23
N ALA A 243 13.38 -1.53 6.18
CA ALA A 243 12.56 -2.34 7.06
C ALA A 243 12.86 -3.84 6.89
N LYS A 244 13.02 -4.29 5.63
CA LYS A 244 13.42 -5.66 5.31
C LYS A 244 14.85 -5.97 5.78
N ALA A 245 15.76 -5.01 5.68
CA ALA A 245 17.12 -5.15 6.20
C ALA A 245 17.14 -5.27 7.73
N GLY A 246 16.37 -4.43 8.43
CA GLY A 246 16.21 -4.46 9.89
C GLY A 246 15.63 -5.80 10.36
N ALA A 247 14.58 -6.29 9.70
CA ALA A 247 14.00 -7.60 9.95
C ALA A 247 15.02 -8.75 9.76
N THR A 248 15.77 -8.71 8.66
CA THR A 248 16.80 -9.72 8.34
C THR A 248 17.95 -9.71 9.35
N ILE A 249 18.41 -8.53 9.77
CA ILE A 249 19.49 -8.37 10.76
C ILE A 249 19.06 -8.88 12.14
N ASN A 250 17.81 -8.65 12.52
CA ASN A 250 17.25 -9.16 13.77
C ASN A 250 16.84 -10.63 13.70
N ASN A 251 17.00 -11.28 12.55
CA ASN A 251 16.55 -12.65 12.29
C ASN A 251 15.07 -12.85 12.62
N THR A 252 14.24 -11.86 12.29
CA THR A 252 12.79 -11.88 12.46
C THR A 252 12.09 -11.77 11.11
N PRO A 253 11.01 -12.53 10.85
CA PRO A 253 10.17 -12.31 9.69
C PRO A 253 9.68 -10.86 9.58
N LEU A 254 9.54 -10.34 8.35
CA LEU A 254 9.19 -8.94 8.12
C LEU A 254 7.83 -8.57 8.72
N TYR A 255 6.82 -9.45 8.66
CA TYR A 255 5.52 -9.17 9.30
C TYR A 255 5.63 -9.00 10.83
N LEU A 256 6.48 -9.77 11.52
CA LEU A 256 6.71 -9.61 12.97
C LEU A 256 7.43 -8.30 13.26
N HIS A 257 8.44 -7.97 12.45
CA HIS A 257 9.17 -6.72 12.56
C HIS A 257 8.24 -5.50 12.44
N LEU A 258 7.33 -5.52 11.46
CA LEU A 258 6.33 -4.47 11.27
C LEU A 258 5.27 -4.44 12.38
N ALA A 259 4.84 -5.60 12.88
CA ALA A 259 3.92 -5.67 14.02
C ALA A 259 4.53 -5.06 15.29
N LEU A 260 5.81 -5.34 15.57
CA LEU A 260 6.55 -4.73 16.68
C LEU A 260 6.61 -3.21 16.54
N MET A 261 6.90 -2.71 15.34
CA MET A 261 6.87 -1.27 15.09
C MET A 261 5.50 -0.65 15.34
N LYS A 262 4.42 -1.30 14.91
CA LYS A 262 3.05 -0.82 15.10
C LYS A 262 2.61 -0.79 16.57
N HIS A 263 3.15 -1.66 17.41
CA HIS A 263 2.76 -1.81 18.81
C HIS A 263 3.81 -1.30 19.81
N ASP A 264 4.65 -0.34 19.39
CA ASP A 264 5.67 0.31 20.23
C ASP A 264 6.59 -0.72 20.91
N GLN A 265 7.07 -1.68 20.10
CA GLN A 265 7.94 -2.80 20.49
C GLN A 265 7.31 -3.85 21.41
N ASN A 266 5.99 -3.80 21.62
CA ASN A 266 5.27 -4.87 22.31
C ASN A 266 4.67 -5.84 21.30
N LEU A 267 5.14 -7.10 21.31
CA LEU A 267 4.58 -8.10 20.40
C LEU A 267 3.11 -8.39 20.78
N PRO A 268 2.15 -8.29 19.85
CA PRO A 268 0.80 -8.74 20.11
C PRO A 268 0.81 -10.24 20.40
N LYS A 269 -0.02 -10.67 21.36
CA LYS A 269 -0.12 -12.09 21.76
C LYS A 269 -0.52 -13.00 20.61
N GLU A 270 -1.31 -12.46 19.68
CA GLU A 270 -1.80 -13.16 18.50
C GLU A 270 -1.83 -12.20 17.31
N LEU A 271 -1.68 -12.75 16.11
CA LEU A 271 -1.78 -12.07 14.83
C LEU A 271 -2.83 -12.76 13.95
N THR A 272 -3.48 -11.97 13.11
CA THR A 272 -4.47 -12.44 12.13
C THR A 272 -3.91 -12.35 10.73
N VAL A 273 -4.23 -13.33 9.90
CA VAL A 273 -3.95 -13.27 8.46
C VAL A 273 -5.11 -12.56 7.75
N PRO A 274 -4.86 -11.58 6.87
CA PRO A 274 -5.93 -10.87 6.15
C PRO A 274 -6.67 -11.81 5.18
N LEU A 275 -7.98 -11.63 5.07
CA LEU A 275 -8.78 -12.40 4.12
C LEU A 275 -8.51 -11.93 2.68
N PRO A 276 -8.25 -12.85 1.73
CA PRO A 276 -7.99 -12.48 0.36
C PRO A 276 -9.29 -12.09 -0.37
N MET A 277 -9.31 -10.88 -0.92
CA MET A 277 -10.30 -10.42 -1.90
C MET A 277 -9.77 -10.77 -3.29
N VAL A 278 -10.19 -11.91 -3.84
CA VAL A 278 -9.62 -12.45 -5.09
C VAL A 278 -10.47 -12.02 -6.28
N THR A 279 -9.89 -11.24 -7.19
CA THR A 279 -10.56 -10.83 -8.43
C THR A 279 -10.66 -12.00 -9.40
N LEU A 280 -11.86 -12.51 -9.65
CA LEU A 280 -12.06 -13.62 -10.60
C LEU A 280 -12.51 -13.14 -11.97
N LEU A 281 -13.21 -12.01 -12.03
CA LEU A 281 -13.73 -11.44 -13.28
C LEU A 281 -13.50 -9.94 -13.37
N SER A 282 -13.14 -9.47 -14.55
CA SER A 282 -13.26 -8.08 -14.98
C SER A 282 -14.24 -7.99 -16.14
N CYS A 283 -15.23 -7.10 -16.03
CA CYS A 283 -16.32 -6.95 -17.00
C CYS A 283 -16.84 -5.50 -17.12
N GLY A 284 -16.06 -4.52 -16.66
CA GLY A 284 -16.43 -3.10 -16.72
C GLY A 284 -16.11 -2.43 -18.07
N LYS A 285 -15.96 -1.11 -18.04
CA LYS A 285 -15.81 -0.24 -19.23
C LYS A 285 -14.74 -0.66 -20.25
N SER A 286 -13.67 -1.32 -19.82
CA SER A 286 -12.60 -1.80 -20.71
C SER A 286 -12.81 -3.21 -21.26
N SER A 287 -13.86 -3.89 -20.83
CA SER A 287 -14.29 -5.17 -21.37
C SER A 287 -15.27 -4.96 -22.53
N ALA A 288 -15.39 -5.96 -23.41
CA ALA A 288 -16.41 -5.93 -24.46
C ALA A 288 -17.83 -5.93 -23.84
N GLY A 289 -18.86 -5.43 -24.52
CA GLY A 289 -20.24 -5.45 -24.00
C GLY A 289 -20.77 -4.07 -23.64
N LYS A 290 -21.91 -4.03 -22.94
CA LYS A 290 -22.60 -2.79 -22.58
C LYS A 290 -22.46 -2.41 -21.11
N LEU A 291 -22.03 -3.32 -20.26
CA LEU A 291 -21.87 -3.08 -18.83
C LEU A 291 -20.59 -2.27 -18.59
N ASN A 292 -20.72 -1.08 -18.00
CA ASN A 292 -19.57 -0.27 -17.58
C ASN A 292 -19.29 -0.44 -16.08
N LEU A 293 -20.34 -0.52 -15.25
CA LEU A 293 -20.26 -0.75 -13.81
C LEU A 293 -19.69 -2.15 -13.50
N MET A 294 -19.05 -2.33 -12.34
CA MET A 294 -18.39 -3.59 -11.92
C MET A 294 -17.09 -3.87 -12.69
N LYS A 295 -16.11 -2.98 -12.53
CA LYS A 295 -14.75 -3.14 -13.08
C LYS A 295 -14.11 -4.46 -12.63
N GLU A 296 -14.26 -4.81 -11.36
CA GLU A 296 -13.80 -6.08 -10.79
C GLU A 296 -14.92 -6.76 -10.00
N VAL A 297 -15.08 -8.07 -10.19
CA VAL A 297 -15.91 -8.93 -9.36
C VAL A 297 -15.00 -9.90 -8.62
N MET A 298 -14.99 -9.77 -7.30
CA MET A 298 -14.12 -10.48 -6.37
C MET A 298 -14.91 -11.47 -5.52
N LEU A 299 -14.26 -12.56 -5.13
CA LEU A 299 -14.76 -13.46 -4.11
C LEU A 299 -13.94 -13.35 -2.83
N ILE A 300 -14.64 -13.43 -1.70
CA ILE A 300 -14.08 -13.44 -0.35
C ILE A 300 -14.40 -14.81 0.27
N PRO A 301 -13.41 -15.60 0.66
CA PRO A 301 -13.64 -16.86 1.34
C PRO A 301 -14.16 -16.62 2.77
N PRO A 302 -14.87 -17.60 3.36
CA PRO A 302 -15.34 -17.52 4.74
C PRO A 302 -14.17 -17.65 5.72
N THR A 303 -14.36 -17.10 6.92
CA THR A 303 -13.32 -16.91 7.95
C THR A 303 -12.78 -18.19 8.56
N GLU A 304 -13.50 -19.29 8.42
CA GLU A 304 -13.16 -20.59 9.01
C GLU A 304 -12.18 -21.39 8.16
N LEU A 305 -11.97 -21.01 6.90
CA LEU A 305 -11.05 -21.69 6.00
C LEU A 305 -9.63 -21.20 6.20
N THR A 306 -8.67 -22.12 6.12
CA THR A 306 -7.26 -21.73 5.98
C THR A 306 -7.04 -21.01 4.65
N VAL A 307 -5.96 -20.23 4.55
CA VAL A 307 -5.59 -19.57 3.29
C VAL A 307 -5.44 -20.61 2.18
N LYS A 308 -4.82 -21.76 2.47
CA LYS A 308 -4.69 -22.86 1.50
C LYS A 308 -6.05 -23.33 0.97
N GLN A 309 -6.97 -23.66 1.86
CA GLN A 309 -8.32 -24.13 1.48
C GLN A 309 -9.09 -23.05 0.70
N SER A 310 -8.94 -21.80 1.11
CA SER A 310 -9.53 -20.64 0.45
C SER A 310 -9.06 -20.52 -0.99
N ILE A 311 -7.74 -20.54 -1.23
CA ILE A 311 -7.18 -20.41 -2.57
C ILE A 311 -7.54 -21.62 -3.45
N GLU A 312 -7.52 -22.84 -2.91
CA GLU A 312 -7.95 -24.05 -3.64
C GLU A 312 -9.42 -23.93 -4.11
N ARG A 313 -10.31 -23.53 -3.20
CA ARG A 313 -11.74 -23.32 -3.50
C ARG A 313 -11.95 -22.26 -4.58
N LEU A 314 -11.30 -21.12 -4.45
CA LEU A 314 -11.43 -20.00 -5.41
C LEU A 314 -10.84 -20.36 -6.78
N LEU A 315 -9.77 -21.15 -6.82
CA LEU A 315 -9.20 -21.67 -8.06
C LEU A 315 -10.15 -22.63 -8.77
N ASP A 316 -10.86 -23.48 -8.03
CA ASP A 316 -11.86 -24.37 -8.62
C ASP A 316 -13.07 -23.62 -9.17
N ILE A 317 -13.51 -22.56 -8.48
CA ILE A 317 -14.54 -21.65 -9.01
C ILE A 317 -14.06 -20.99 -10.31
N GLN A 318 -12.82 -20.48 -10.35
CA GLN A 318 -12.23 -19.90 -11.56
C GLN A 318 -12.19 -20.91 -12.72
N LYS A 319 -11.78 -22.16 -12.46
CA LYS A 319 -11.80 -23.24 -13.47
C LYS A 319 -13.22 -23.51 -13.98
N GLN A 320 -14.21 -23.52 -13.10
CA GLN A 320 -15.59 -23.74 -13.49
C GLN A 320 -16.13 -22.56 -14.33
N MET A 321 -15.77 -21.32 -13.99
CA MET A 321 -16.09 -20.16 -14.82
C MET A 321 -15.47 -20.25 -16.22
N MET A 322 -14.21 -20.66 -16.32
CA MET A 322 -13.56 -20.86 -17.62
C MET A 322 -14.34 -21.85 -18.49
N ARG A 323 -14.81 -22.97 -17.91
CA ARG A 323 -15.65 -23.96 -18.63
C ARG A 323 -16.99 -23.36 -19.09
N LEU A 324 -17.64 -22.53 -18.26
CA LEU A 324 -18.90 -21.88 -18.61
C LEU A 324 -18.73 -20.84 -19.73
N LEU A 325 -17.58 -20.18 -19.76
CA LEU A 325 -17.23 -19.20 -20.79
C LEU A 325 -16.70 -19.85 -22.08
N ASP A 326 -16.34 -21.14 -22.07
CA ASP A 326 -15.81 -21.82 -23.25
C ASP A 326 -16.91 -22.07 -24.30
N PRO A 327 -16.77 -21.50 -25.52
CA PRO A 327 -17.77 -21.66 -26.57
C PRO A 327 -17.91 -23.12 -27.03
N ALA A 328 -16.89 -23.96 -26.83
CA ALA A 328 -16.93 -25.40 -27.13
C ALA A 328 -17.90 -26.18 -26.23
N CYS A 329 -18.17 -25.69 -25.01
CA CYS A 329 -19.12 -26.32 -24.08
C CYS A 329 -20.59 -25.93 -24.34
N LYS A 330 -20.85 -24.92 -25.19
CA LYS A 330 -22.21 -24.50 -25.56
C LYS A 330 -22.89 -25.42 -26.60
N GLY A 331 -22.22 -26.50 -27.04
CA GLY A 331 -22.68 -27.38 -28.11
C GLY A 331 -23.11 -28.80 -27.71
N SER A 332 -22.98 -29.23 -26.45
CA SER A 332 -23.38 -30.58 -26.04
C SER A 332 -24.70 -30.59 -25.28
N SER A 333 -25.80 -30.58 -26.04
CA SER A 333 -27.02 -31.22 -25.57
C SER A 333 -26.80 -32.74 -25.55
N PRO A 334 -27.33 -33.48 -24.57
CA PRO A 334 -27.23 -34.94 -24.57
C PRO A 334 -28.28 -35.47 -25.55
N GLN A 335 -27.90 -35.64 -26.83
CA GLN A 335 -28.67 -36.49 -27.73
C GLN A 335 -28.02 -37.87 -27.84
N LEU A 336 -28.89 -38.85 -27.64
CA LEU A 336 -28.67 -40.28 -27.68
C LEU A 336 -28.03 -40.72 -29.00
N THR A 337 -27.21 -41.76 -28.84
CA THR A 337 -26.59 -42.63 -29.83
C THR A 337 -27.33 -42.76 -31.17
N ASP A 338 -26.61 -42.62 -32.29
CA ASP A 338 -26.50 -43.76 -33.21
C ASP A 338 -25.27 -43.71 -34.13
N SER A 339 -24.76 -44.90 -34.44
CA SER A 339 -23.51 -45.13 -35.15
C SER A 339 -23.63 -44.98 -36.67
N LYS A 340 -22.65 -44.35 -37.34
CA LYS A 340 -22.08 -44.86 -38.61
C LYS A 340 -20.79 -44.15 -39.07
N LYS A 341 -19.84 -44.99 -39.47
CA LYS A 341 -18.51 -44.71 -40.07
C LYS A 341 -18.56 -43.76 -41.27
N GLY A 342 -17.55 -42.89 -41.35
CA GLY A 342 -17.15 -42.20 -42.58
C GLY A 342 -15.82 -41.46 -42.39
N SER A 343 -14.74 -42.03 -42.92
CA SER A 343 -13.37 -41.50 -42.88
C SER A 343 -13.18 -40.37 -43.89
N ALA A 344 -12.65 -39.21 -43.45
CA ALA A 344 -11.88 -38.32 -44.31
C ALA A 344 -10.86 -37.51 -43.49
N ARG A 345 -9.59 -37.65 -43.89
CA ARG A 345 -8.43 -36.93 -43.35
C ARG A 345 -8.53 -35.44 -43.66
N SER A 346 -8.31 -34.57 -42.68
CA SER A 346 -7.89 -33.19 -42.94
C SER A 346 -6.96 -32.70 -41.83
N ALA A 347 -6.03 -31.85 -42.25
CA ALA A 347 -4.75 -31.58 -41.62
C ALA A 347 -4.83 -30.98 -40.21
N VAL A 348 -3.98 -31.51 -39.33
CA VAL A 348 -3.68 -30.96 -38.01
C VAL A 348 -2.95 -29.62 -38.18
N LYS A 349 -3.69 -28.52 -38.19
CA LYS A 349 -3.16 -27.23 -37.75
C LYS A 349 -3.19 -27.24 -36.22
N LYS A 350 -2.02 -27.47 -35.60
CA LYS A 350 -1.78 -27.15 -34.19
C LYS A 350 -1.89 -25.64 -34.02
N ASN A 351 -3.10 -25.12 -33.86
CA ASN A 351 -3.28 -23.84 -33.19
C ASN A 351 -3.02 -24.09 -31.69
N PRO A 352 -2.19 -23.28 -31.01
CA PRO A 352 -2.13 -23.33 -29.55
C PRO A 352 -3.52 -23.03 -28.98
N PRO A 353 -3.87 -23.57 -27.80
CA PRO A 353 -5.23 -23.45 -27.26
C PRO A 353 -5.60 -21.96 -27.03
N PRO A 354 -6.86 -21.55 -27.25
CA PRO A 354 -7.30 -20.15 -27.23
C PRO A 354 -7.42 -19.54 -25.82
N VAL A 355 -6.73 -20.10 -24.82
CA VAL A 355 -6.94 -19.79 -23.40
C VAL A 355 -6.30 -18.46 -22.98
N LEU A 356 -5.21 -18.04 -23.64
CA LEU A 356 -4.43 -16.85 -23.24
C LEU A 356 -5.13 -15.51 -23.51
N LYS A 357 -6.16 -15.43 -24.38
CA LYS A 357 -6.83 -14.15 -24.72
C LYS A 357 -7.83 -13.65 -23.68
N ARG A 358 -7.98 -14.32 -22.53
CA ARG A 358 -9.00 -14.01 -21.53
C ARG A 358 -8.47 -13.70 -20.14
N ILE A 359 -7.16 -13.59 -19.93
CA ILE A 359 -6.60 -13.23 -18.62
C ILE A 359 -6.10 -11.78 -18.67
N SER A 360 -6.52 -10.96 -17.71
CA SER A 360 -6.13 -9.55 -17.59
C SER A 360 -4.74 -9.37 -16.99
N HIS A 361 -4.24 -8.13 -16.98
CA HIS A 361 -3.06 -7.72 -16.21
C HIS A 361 -3.25 -7.94 -14.69
N LEU A 362 -4.51 -7.96 -14.22
CA LEU A 362 -4.85 -8.31 -12.85
C LEU A 362 -4.86 -9.84 -12.59
N GLY A 363 -4.57 -10.67 -13.60
CA GLY A 363 -4.58 -12.14 -13.43
C GLY A 363 -5.97 -12.75 -13.31
N CYS A 364 -7.02 -12.03 -13.70
CA CYS A 364 -8.41 -12.47 -13.64
C CYS A 364 -9.01 -12.67 -15.04
N LEU A 365 -10.18 -13.31 -15.13
CA LEU A 365 -10.86 -13.53 -16.41
C LEU A 365 -11.46 -12.21 -16.93
N ILE A 366 -11.34 -11.96 -18.23
CA ILE A 366 -12.02 -10.85 -18.92
C ILE A 366 -13.23 -11.43 -19.66
N THR A 367 -14.41 -10.87 -19.41
CA THR A 367 -15.61 -11.21 -20.18
C THR A 367 -16.50 -10.01 -20.40
N GLY A 368 -17.25 -10.05 -21.50
CA GLY A 368 -18.21 -9.01 -21.78
C GLY A 368 -19.58 -9.29 -21.22
N CYS A 369 -20.20 -8.27 -20.63
CA CYS A 369 -21.54 -8.35 -20.05
C CYS A 369 -22.42 -7.22 -20.59
N ASP A 370 -23.70 -7.50 -20.76
CA ASP A 370 -24.68 -6.54 -21.30
C ASP A 370 -25.61 -5.97 -20.22
N ASN A 371 -25.64 -6.58 -19.03
CA ASN A 371 -26.45 -6.14 -17.90
C ASN A 371 -25.78 -6.48 -16.56
N LEU A 372 -26.27 -5.89 -15.48
CA LEU A 372 -25.74 -6.03 -14.11
C LEU A 372 -25.84 -7.45 -13.54
N GLU A 373 -26.81 -8.24 -13.99
CA GLU A 373 -27.09 -9.56 -13.41
C GLU A 373 -26.19 -10.64 -14.00
N GLN A 374 -25.76 -10.50 -15.27
CA GLN A 374 -24.93 -11.48 -15.97
C GLN A 374 -23.65 -11.89 -15.20
N PRO A 375 -22.79 -10.98 -14.71
CA PRO A 375 -21.60 -11.39 -13.97
C PRO A 375 -21.95 -12.11 -12.67
N LEU A 376 -23.01 -11.68 -11.97
CA LEU A 376 -23.47 -12.30 -10.72
C LEU A 376 -24.03 -13.71 -10.96
N ILE A 377 -24.84 -13.88 -12.01
CA ILE A 377 -25.40 -15.18 -12.41
C ILE A 377 -24.28 -16.13 -12.84
N LEU A 378 -23.25 -15.64 -13.53
CA LEU A 378 -22.09 -16.44 -13.91
C LEU A 378 -21.37 -16.98 -12.66
N MET A 379 -21.09 -16.11 -11.67
CA MET A 379 -20.48 -16.51 -10.40
C MET A 379 -21.34 -17.53 -9.66
N GLN A 380 -22.64 -17.25 -9.54
CA GLN A 380 -23.59 -18.12 -8.85
C GLN A 380 -23.69 -19.50 -9.53
N THR A 381 -23.68 -19.54 -10.86
CA THR A 381 -23.73 -20.79 -11.61
C THR A 381 -22.42 -21.57 -11.47
N ALA A 382 -21.27 -20.89 -11.43
CA ALA A 382 -19.98 -21.54 -11.18
C ALA A 382 -19.95 -22.17 -9.78
N CYS A 383 -20.37 -21.45 -8.74
CA CYS A 383 -20.43 -21.95 -7.37
C CYS A 383 -21.40 -23.13 -7.25
N ARG A 384 -22.62 -23.01 -7.81
CA ARG A 384 -23.65 -24.06 -7.78
C ARG A 384 -23.18 -25.36 -8.42
N ASN A 385 -22.44 -25.29 -9.52
CA ASN A 385 -21.88 -26.47 -10.20
C ASN A 385 -20.83 -27.21 -9.35
N LEU A 386 -20.25 -26.54 -8.36
CA LEU A 386 -19.30 -27.12 -7.40
C LEU A 386 -19.98 -27.49 -6.07
N GLY A 387 -21.30 -27.32 -5.97
CA GLY A 387 -22.05 -27.55 -4.72
C GLY A 387 -21.83 -26.48 -3.65
N LEU A 388 -21.35 -25.29 -4.03
CA LEU A 388 -21.10 -24.17 -3.13
C LEU A 388 -22.22 -23.13 -3.20
N GLU A 389 -22.55 -22.53 -2.06
CA GLU A 389 -23.56 -21.48 -1.94
C GLU A 389 -22.92 -20.08 -1.75
N LEU A 390 -23.28 -19.13 -2.61
CA LEU A 390 -22.89 -17.73 -2.45
C LEU A 390 -23.59 -17.10 -1.25
N GLY A 391 -22.83 -16.45 -0.38
CA GLY A 391 -23.30 -15.87 0.89
C GLY A 391 -23.05 -16.78 2.11
N THR A 392 -22.70 -18.05 1.89
CA THR A 392 -22.32 -18.99 2.97
C THR A 392 -20.91 -19.52 2.75
N ASP A 393 -20.64 -20.12 1.59
CA ASP A 393 -19.35 -20.75 1.27
C ASP A 393 -18.32 -19.80 0.70
N VAL A 394 -18.78 -18.67 0.15
CA VAL A 394 -18.01 -17.59 -0.45
C VAL A 394 -18.90 -16.34 -0.54
N HIS A 395 -18.34 -15.17 -0.30
CA HIS A 395 -19.02 -13.88 -0.42
C HIS A 395 -18.52 -13.10 -1.65
N LEU A 396 -19.29 -12.12 -2.11
CA LEU A 396 -18.96 -11.27 -3.25
C LEU A 396 -18.48 -9.89 -2.79
N ALA A 397 -17.50 -9.36 -3.51
CA ALA A 397 -17.12 -7.96 -3.45
C ALA A 397 -17.02 -7.38 -4.87
N ILE A 398 -17.38 -6.11 -5.04
CA ILE A 398 -17.42 -5.47 -6.35
C ILE A 398 -16.61 -4.18 -6.32
N ASN A 399 -15.65 -4.04 -7.24
CA ASN A 399 -15.04 -2.75 -7.51
C ASN A 399 -15.81 -2.03 -8.62
N CYS A 400 -16.45 -0.92 -8.25
CA CYS A 400 -17.29 -0.13 -9.14
C CYS A 400 -16.48 0.90 -9.93
N ALA A 401 -15.32 1.35 -9.42
CA ALA A 401 -14.48 2.38 -10.01
C ALA A 401 -15.29 3.58 -10.53
N ALA A 402 -16.21 4.11 -9.71
CA ALA A 402 -17.21 5.07 -10.16
C ALA A 402 -16.65 6.35 -10.78
N HIS A 403 -15.42 6.73 -10.44
CA HIS A 403 -14.72 7.87 -11.05
C HIS A 403 -14.56 7.71 -12.58
N GLU A 404 -14.42 6.48 -13.11
CA GLU A 404 -14.32 6.18 -14.54
C GLU A 404 -15.67 6.25 -15.28
N LEU A 405 -16.77 6.22 -14.52
CA LEU A 405 -18.14 6.13 -15.04
C LEU A 405 -18.80 7.49 -15.20
N MET A 406 -18.27 8.55 -14.60
CA MET A 406 -18.90 9.88 -14.63
C MET A 406 -18.79 10.54 -16.00
N ASP A 407 -19.92 10.92 -16.57
CA ASP A 407 -20.01 11.90 -17.66
C ASP A 407 -20.17 13.30 -17.05
N TYR A 408 -19.07 14.05 -16.99
CA TYR A 408 -19.07 15.41 -16.43
C TYR A 408 -19.93 16.41 -17.20
N THR A 409 -20.18 16.17 -18.49
CA THR A 409 -21.03 17.06 -19.28
C THR A 409 -22.50 16.94 -18.89
N LYS A 410 -22.90 15.72 -18.49
CA LYS A 410 -24.27 15.41 -18.07
C LYS A 410 -24.44 15.33 -16.55
N GLY A 411 -23.34 15.30 -15.80
CA GLY A 411 -23.36 15.16 -14.36
C GLY A 411 -23.90 13.83 -13.85
N LYS A 412 -23.75 12.75 -14.64
CA LYS A 412 -24.34 11.44 -14.36
C LYS A 412 -23.35 10.31 -14.64
N TYR A 413 -23.51 9.22 -13.92
CA TYR A 413 -22.76 7.98 -14.09
C TYR A 413 -23.33 7.14 -15.22
N GLU A 414 -22.50 6.76 -16.19
CA GLU A 414 -22.87 5.84 -17.26
C GLU A 414 -22.62 4.39 -16.83
N ILE A 415 -23.61 3.78 -16.18
CA ILE A 415 -23.51 2.42 -15.63
C ILE A 415 -23.57 1.32 -16.69
N LEU A 416 -24.29 1.59 -17.78
CA LEU A 416 -24.33 0.78 -19.00
C LEU A 416 -24.29 1.74 -20.19
N THR A 417 -23.82 1.30 -21.35
CA THR A 417 -23.80 2.13 -22.56
C THR A 417 -25.16 2.78 -22.80
N GLY A 418 -25.21 4.11 -22.75
CA GLY A 418 -26.43 4.92 -22.92
C GLY A 418 -27.37 4.99 -21.71
N THR A 419 -27.07 4.32 -20.61
CA THR A 419 -27.86 4.35 -19.36
C THR A 419 -27.14 5.17 -18.30
N LEU A 420 -27.68 6.36 -18.03
CA LEU A 420 -27.12 7.33 -17.11
C LEU A 420 -27.92 7.36 -15.80
N LYS A 421 -27.23 7.47 -14.67
CA LYS A 421 -27.81 7.66 -13.34
C LYS A 421 -27.20 8.85 -12.61
N SER A 422 -28.02 9.63 -11.93
CA SER A 422 -27.54 10.67 -11.00
C SER A 422 -26.84 10.04 -9.79
N PRO A 423 -26.04 10.81 -9.03
CA PRO A 423 -25.45 10.33 -7.78
C PRO A 423 -26.48 9.76 -6.79
N ASP A 424 -27.66 10.37 -6.68
CA ASP A 424 -28.73 9.87 -5.79
C ASP A 424 -29.35 8.57 -6.35
N GLU A 425 -29.59 8.49 -7.66
CA GLU A 425 -30.09 7.27 -8.32
C GLU A 425 -29.09 6.10 -8.27
N MET A 426 -27.79 6.40 -8.10
CA MET A 426 -26.76 5.39 -7.85
C MET A 426 -26.91 4.78 -6.46
N VAL A 427 -27.16 5.58 -5.43
CA VAL A 427 -27.40 5.09 -4.06
C VAL A 427 -28.58 4.12 -4.05
N ASP A 428 -29.72 4.53 -4.62
CA ASP A 428 -30.92 3.68 -4.70
C ASP A 428 -30.64 2.37 -5.44
N MET A 429 -29.91 2.43 -6.56
CA MET A 429 -29.54 1.25 -7.34
C MET A 429 -28.67 0.27 -6.55
N TYR A 430 -27.69 0.75 -5.78
CA TYR A 430 -26.87 -0.12 -4.94
C TYR A 430 -27.68 -0.75 -3.80
N VAL A 431 -28.60 0.00 -3.21
CA VAL A 431 -29.53 -0.53 -2.18
C VAL A 431 -30.37 -1.66 -2.76
N ASP A 432 -30.98 -1.45 -3.93
CA ASP A 432 -31.75 -2.48 -4.63
C ASP A 432 -30.89 -3.69 -5.02
N LEU A 433 -29.67 -3.45 -5.49
CA LEU A 433 -28.72 -4.50 -5.87
C LEU A 433 -28.36 -5.39 -4.69
N ILE A 434 -28.02 -4.80 -3.54
CA ILE A 434 -27.65 -5.56 -2.33
C ILE A 434 -28.88 -6.24 -1.70
N ASN A 435 -30.07 -5.62 -1.77
CA ASN A 435 -31.31 -6.28 -1.37
C ASN A 435 -31.58 -7.54 -2.21
N LYS A 436 -31.31 -7.48 -3.52
CA LYS A 436 -31.50 -8.61 -4.44
C LYS A 436 -30.39 -9.66 -4.31
N TYR A 437 -29.17 -9.24 -4.02
CA TYR A 437 -27.98 -10.09 -3.91
C TYR A 437 -27.26 -9.87 -2.57
N PRO A 438 -27.81 -10.37 -1.45
CA PRO A 438 -27.23 -10.17 -0.11
C PRO A 438 -25.86 -10.84 0.07
N SER A 439 -25.47 -11.72 -0.86
CA SER A 439 -24.11 -12.28 -0.91
C SER A 439 -23.03 -11.25 -1.24
N ILE A 440 -23.40 -10.04 -1.72
CA ILE A 440 -22.48 -8.93 -1.92
C ILE A 440 -22.24 -8.25 -0.56
N VAL A 441 -21.05 -8.45 -0.01
CA VAL A 441 -20.67 -7.94 1.32
C VAL A 441 -19.70 -6.76 1.26
N ALA A 442 -19.20 -6.37 0.07
CA ALA A 442 -18.36 -5.20 -0.06
C ALA A 442 -18.52 -4.50 -1.43
N LEU A 443 -18.55 -3.16 -1.41
CA LEU A 443 -18.47 -2.29 -2.57
C LEU A 443 -17.23 -1.40 -2.45
N VAL A 444 -16.36 -1.45 -3.47
CA VAL A 444 -15.17 -0.60 -3.60
C VAL A 444 -15.47 0.51 -4.60
N ASP A 445 -15.24 1.76 -4.20
CA ASP A 445 -15.52 2.98 -4.95
C ASP A 445 -16.91 3.01 -5.64
N PRO A 446 -18.02 2.81 -4.90
CA PRO A 446 -19.37 2.90 -5.45
C PRO A 446 -19.70 4.30 -6.01
N LEU A 447 -19.04 5.33 -5.50
CA LEU A 447 -19.22 6.75 -5.83
C LEU A 447 -17.86 7.44 -5.96
N ARG A 448 -17.81 8.57 -6.67
CA ARG A 448 -16.59 9.38 -6.77
C ARG A 448 -16.24 10.07 -5.44
N LYS A 449 -15.01 10.55 -5.34
CA LYS A 449 -14.49 11.28 -4.17
C LYS A 449 -15.33 12.50 -3.80
N GLU A 450 -15.81 13.25 -4.80
CA GLU A 450 -16.53 14.51 -4.59
C GLU A 450 -17.97 14.33 -4.09
N ASP A 451 -18.53 13.12 -4.18
CA ASP A 451 -19.93 12.82 -3.83
C ASP A 451 -20.09 12.49 -2.34
N GLY A 452 -19.49 13.30 -1.46
CA GLY A 452 -19.43 13.02 0.00
C GLY A 452 -20.80 12.89 0.68
N GLN A 453 -21.82 13.60 0.18
CA GLN A 453 -23.20 13.48 0.69
C GLN A 453 -23.79 12.10 0.36
N GLN A 454 -23.55 11.60 -0.85
CA GLN A 454 -24.02 10.29 -1.28
C GLN A 454 -23.23 9.16 -0.61
N TRP A 455 -21.93 9.35 -0.35
CA TRP A 455 -21.14 8.44 0.50
C TRP A 455 -21.74 8.29 1.89
N SER A 456 -22.18 9.39 2.50
CA SER A 456 -22.85 9.35 3.81
C SER A 456 -24.20 8.62 3.71
N SER A 457 -24.95 8.87 2.65
CA SER A 457 -26.27 8.27 2.42
C SER A 457 -26.18 6.75 2.22
N ILE A 458 -25.25 6.29 1.37
CA ILE A 458 -25.05 4.86 1.12
C ILE A 458 -24.49 4.12 2.35
N CYS A 459 -23.60 4.75 3.11
CA CYS A 459 -23.10 4.16 4.36
C CYS A 459 -24.21 4.00 5.39
N ASN A 460 -25.07 5.00 5.57
CA ASN A 460 -26.20 4.89 6.49
C ASN A 460 -27.23 3.83 6.04
N ALA A 461 -27.38 3.61 4.72
CA ALA A 461 -28.32 2.64 4.19
C ALA A 461 -27.81 1.18 4.19
N LEU A 462 -26.49 0.98 4.07
CA LEU A 462 -25.90 -0.34 3.79
C LEU A 462 -24.78 -0.78 4.72
N GLY A 463 -24.21 0.12 5.54
CA GLY A 463 -23.02 -0.15 6.35
C GLY A 463 -23.16 -1.33 7.32
N SER A 464 -24.37 -1.61 7.79
CA SER A 464 -24.67 -2.73 8.70
C SER A 464 -24.62 -4.12 8.05
N ARG A 465 -24.46 -4.21 6.73
CA ARG A 465 -24.44 -5.49 5.98
C ARG A 465 -23.48 -5.54 4.79
N CYS A 466 -22.89 -4.41 4.42
CA CYS A 466 -21.94 -4.31 3.32
C CYS A 466 -20.83 -3.34 3.73
N TYR A 467 -19.58 -3.70 3.46
CA TYR A 467 -18.44 -2.80 3.59
C TYR A 467 -18.45 -1.79 2.44
N LEU A 468 -18.39 -0.49 2.76
CA LEU A 468 -18.21 0.58 1.79
C LEU A 468 -16.73 0.98 1.83
N ILE A 469 -15.99 0.69 0.77
CA ILE A 469 -14.54 0.82 0.75
C ILE A 469 -14.14 1.92 -0.23
N ALA A 470 -13.28 2.83 0.22
CA ALA A 470 -12.63 3.81 -0.65
C ALA A 470 -11.28 3.25 -1.15
N GLU A 471 -11.02 3.35 -2.45
CA GLU A 471 -9.72 3.07 -3.07
C GLU A 471 -9.22 4.35 -3.75
N ASP A 472 -9.78 4.72 -4.90
CA ASP A 472 -9.47 5.95 -5.62
C ASP A 472 -10.24 7.16 -5.07
N ALA A 473 -11.31 6.92 -4.30
CA ALA A 473 -12.00 7.99 -3.55
C ALA A 473 -11.18 8.52 -2.36
N SER A 474 -10.03 7.91 -2.05
CA SER A 474 -9.13 8.35 -0.99
C SER A 474 -8.09 9.38 -1.46
N ARG A 475 -7.55 10.19 -0.53
CA ARG A 475 -6.33 10.97 -0.78
C ARG A 475 -5.08 10.10 -0.64
N SER A 476 -3.93 10.63 -1.09
CA SER A 476 -2.64 9.98 -0.85
C SER A 476 -2.34 9.81 0.63
N ILE A 477 -1.62 8.73 0.95
CA ILE A 477 -1.29 8.33 2.32
C ILE A 477 -0.59 9.46 3.09
N SER A 478 0.36 10.17 2.46
CA SER A 478 1.08 11.28 3.10
C SER A 478 0.14 12.40 3.55
N LYS A 479 -0.82 12.81 2.71
CA LYS A 479 -1.81 13.83 3.08
C LYS A 479 -2.76 13.36 4.17
N LEU A 480 -3.17 12.09 4.11
CA LEU A 480 -4.04 11.50 5.13
C LEU A 480 -3.39 11.51 6.51
N VAL A 481 -2.07 11.30 6.57
CA VAL A 481 -1.30 11.35 7.81
C VAL A 481 -1.12 12.80 8.27
N GLU A 482 -0.75 13.72 7.37
CA GLU A 482 -0.54 15.15 7.69
C GLU A 482 -1.80 15.83 8.24
N ASP A 483 -2.96 15.57 7.64
CA ASP A 483 -4.20 16.27 8.00
C ASP A 483 -4.71 15.90 9.41
N GLN A 484 -4.27 14.76 9.99
CA GLN A 484 -4.75 14.09 11.23
C GLN A 484 -6.27 13.85 11.34
N ASN A 485 -7.07 14.55 10.54
CA ASN A 485 -8.46 14.34 10.26
C ASN A 485 -8.53 13.76 8.86
N LEU A 486 -8.76 12.45 8.77
CA LEU A 486 -9.02 11.77 7.50
C LEU A 486 -10.20 12.46 6.81
N ASN A 487 -9.94 13.43 5.94
CA ASN A 487 -10.95 14.07 5.10
C ASN A 487 -11.29 13.12 3.93
N ILE A 488 -11.59 11.89 4.30
CA ILE A 488 -12.07 10.77 3.49
C ILE A 488 -13.59 10.80 3.61
N PRO A 489 -14.35 10.47 2.55
CA PRO A 489 -15.77 10.19 2.69
C PRO A 489 -16.06 9.23 3.86
N LYS A 490 -17.24 9.35 4.47
CA LYS A 490 -17.73 8.36 5.44
C LYS A 490 -17.72 6.99 4.74
N CYS A 491 -16.95 6.03 5.27
CA CYS A 491 -16.75 4.71 4.69
C CYS A 491 -16.35 3.68 5.76
N SER A 492 -16.53 2.40 5.47
CA SER A 492 -16.12 1.28 6.34
C SER A 492 -14.61 1.05 6.33
N GLY A 493 -13.94 1.34 5.21
CA GLY A 493 -12.52 1.05 5.09
C GLY A 493 -11.83 1.72 3.91
N LEU A 494 -10.51 1.56 3.89
CA LEU A 494 -9.62 2.16 2.91
C LEU A 494 -8.70 1.10 2.30
N VAL A 495 -8.58 1.11 0.96
CA VAL A 495 -7.51 0.40 0.25
C VAL A 495 -6.24 1.24 0.28
N ILE A 496 -5.19 0.66 0.84
CA ILE A 496 -3.87 1.24 0.99
C ILE A 496 -2.96 0.57 -0.05
N LYS A 497 -2.42 1.35 -0.99
CA LYS A 497 -1.42 0.91 -1.98
C LYS A 497 -0.06 1.47 -1.58
N TYR A 498 0.94 0.60 -1.40
CA TYR A 498 2.28 1.03 -1.05
C TYR A 498 3.08 1.41 -2.31
N THR A 499 3.14 2.70 -2.62
CA THR A 499 3.80 3.23 -3.81
C THR A 499 4.46 4.57 -3.56
N ASN A 500 5.38 4.97 -4.45
CA ASN A 500 5.97 6.31 -4.52
C ASN A 500 6.62 6.74 -3.19
N GLN A 501 6.25 7.90 -2.65
CA GLN A 501 6.82 8.49 -1.45
C GLN A 501 6.35 7.86 -0.12
N THR A 502 5.47 6.86 -0.18
CA THR A 502 4.88 6.28 1.04
C THR A 502 5.94 5.55 1.85
N LYS A 503 6.08 5.91 3.13
CA LYS A 503 7.03 5.29 4.06
C LYS A 503 6.35 4.26 4.96
N ILE A 504 7.13 3.35 5.55
CA ILE A 504 6.63 2.34 6.50
C ILE A 504 6.06 3.02 7.77
N SER A 505 6.68 4.11 8.23
CA SER A 505 6.14 4.96 9.29
C SER A 505 4.72 5.47 8.97
N ASP A 506 4.50 5.96 7.73
CA ASP A 506 3.22 6.51 7.29
C ASP A 506 2.12 5.44 7.32
N LEU A 507 2.45 4.21 6.89
CA LEU A 507 1.52 3.08 6.96
C LEU A 507 1.16 2.70 8.39
N THR A 508 2.15 2.73 9.28
CA THR A 508 1.97 2.38 10.69
C THR A 508 1.06 3.40 11.37
N GLU A 509 1.26 4.69 11.10
CA GLU A 509 0.42 5.76 11.60
C GLU A 509 -0.99 5.71 11.02
N LEU A 510 -1.13 5.57 9.70
CA LEU A 510 -2.43 5.50 9.02
C LEU A 510 -3.27 4.34 9.54
N THR A 511 -2.68 3.15 9.72
CA THR A 511 -3.42 1.99 10.23
C THR A 511 -3.79 2.12 11.70
N ARG A 512 -3.01 2.84 12.51
CA ARG A 512 -3.42 3.22 13.88
C ARG A 512 -4.59 4.20 13.86
N LEU A 513 -4.58 5.19 12.96
CA LEU A 513 -5.68 6.15 12.80
C LEU A 513 -6.98 5.45 12.36
N LEU A 514 -6.92 4.56 11.37
CA LEU A 514 -8.07 3.77 10.91
C LEU A 514 -8.65 2.92 12.05
N ASN A 515 -7.79 2.23 12.82
CA ASN A 515 -8.22 1.44 13.97
C ASN A 515 -8.92 2.29 15.05
N ARG A 516 -8.42 3.49 15.33
CA ARG A 516 -9.06 4.42 16.28
C ARG A 516 -10.45 4.86 15.81
N GLN A 517 -10.65 4.99 14.50
CA GLN A 517 -11.93 5.35 13.88
C GLN A 517 -12.82 4.15 13.54
N ARG A 518 -12.49 2.94 14.01
CA ARG A 518 -13.21 1.68 13.69
C ARG A 518 -13.37 1.42 12.19
N ARG A 519 -12.43 1.93 11.39
CA ARG A 519 -12.35 1.66 9.95
C ARG A 519 -11.36 0.53 9.69
N ILE A 520 -11.66 -0.28 8.68
CA ILE A 520 -10.78 -1.38 8.28
C ILE A 520 -9.73 -0.91 7.27
N ALA A 521 -8.51 -1.41 7.43
CA ALA A 521 -7.45 -1.28 6.42
C ALA A 521 -7.49 -2.49 5.46
N ILE A 522 -7.35 -2.22 4.16
CA ILE A 522 -7.17 -3.22 3.12
C ILE A 522 -5.83 -2.92 2.43
N LEU A 523 -4.92 -3.88 2.33
CA LEU A 523 -3.72 -3.69 1.49
C LEU A 523 -3.99 -4.15 0.06
N GLY A 524 -3.74 -3.29 -0.91
CA GLY A 524 -4.01 -3.54 -2.33
C GLY A 524 -2.76 -3.56 -3.18
N SER A 525 -2.68 -4.49 -4.14
CA SER A 525 -1.69 -4.44 -5.20
C SER A 525 -2.10 -3.41 -6.27
N PRO A 526 -1.21 -2.53 -6.75
CA PRO A 526 -1.44 -1.76 -7.96
C PRO A 526 -1.53 -2.66 -9.22
N ALA A 527 -1.82 -2.04 -10.37
CA ALA A 527 -1.85 -2.73 -11.65
C ALA A 527 -0.44 -3.20 -12.08
N GLY A 528 0.56 -2.32 -11.96
CA GLY A 528 1.97 -2.56 -12.27
C GLY A 528 2.74 -3.21 -11.12
N GLU A 529 2.45 -4.49 -10.88
CA GLU A 529 2.93 -5.19 -9.70
C GLU A 529 4.27 -5.92 -9.91
N SER A 530 5.11 -6.00 -8.87
CA SER A 530 6.40 -6.69 -8.92
C SER A 530 6.32 -8.12 -8.35
N SER A 531 7.39 -8.90 -8.51
CA SER A 531 7.50 -10.22 -7.87
C SER A 531 7.92 -10.15 -6.40
N ASP A 532 8.06 -8.96 -5.82
CA ASP A 532 8.29 -8.79 -4.38
C ASP A 532 7.00 -9.15 -3.61
N ASP A 533 7.15 -9.86 -2.50
CA ASP A 533 6.05 -10.37 -1.68
C ASP A 533 5.83 -9.58 -0.38
N SER A 534 6.62 -8.53 -0.14
CA SER A 534 6.60 -7.78 1.12
C SER A 534 5.27 -7.07 1.38
N LEU A 535 4.43 -6.86 0.35
CA LEU A 535 3.05 -6.38 0.52
C LEU A 535 2.23 -7.26 1.48
N VAL A 536 2.48 -8.57 1.46
CA VAL A 536 1.77 -9.54 2.29
C VAL A 536 2.26 -9.47 3.72
N ASP A 537 3.58 -9.38 3.91
CA ASP A 537 4.18 -9.13 5.23
C ASP A 537 3.68 -7.82 5.84
N MET A 538 3.55 -6.75 5.03
CA MET A 538 2.94 -5.49 5.45
C MET A 538 1.48 -5.67 5.87
N ALA A 539 0.67 -6.40 5.09
CA ALA A 539 -0.74 -6.61 5.41
C ALA A 539 -0.93 -7.35 6.75
N VAL A 540 -0.12 -8.37 7.02
CA VAL A 540 -0.15 -9.12 8.29
C VAL A 540 0.39 -8.27 9.43
N GLY A 541 1.58 -7.68 9.27
CA GLY A 541 2.24 -6.91 10.33
C GLY A 541 1.47 -5.65 10.73
N LEU A 542 0.79 -5.02 9.77
CA LEU A 542 -0.06 -3.86 10.02
C LEU A 542 -1.50 -4.25 10.42
N GLY A 543 -1.83 -5.54 10.50
CA GLY A 543 -3.14 -6.02 10.94
C GLY A 543 -4.30 -5.59 10.04
N ALA A 544 -4.13 -5.69 8.72
CA ALA A 544 -5.20 -5.43 7.76
C ALA A 544 -6.30 -6.51 7.82
N LYS A 545 -7.55 -6.10 7.57
CA LYS A 545 -8.68 -7.04 7.56
C LYS A 545 -8.73 -7.84 6.27
N PHE A 546 -8.50 -7.17 5.15
CA PHE A 546 -8.52 -7.75 3.81
C PHE A 546 -7.21 -7.47 3.06
N ILE A 547 -6.92 -8.31 2.08
CA ILE A 547 -5.84 -8.08 1.12
C ILE A 547 -6.38 -8.28 -0.31
N LYS A 548 -6.14 -7.30 -1.19
CA LYS A 548 -6.60 -7.30 -2.60
C LYS A 548 -5.40 -7.47 -3.51
N LEU A 549 -5.19 -8.69 -4.02
CA LEU A 549 -4.00 -9.07 -4.80
C LEU A 549 -4.28 -9.33 -6.28
N GLY A 550 -5.52 -9.11 -6.74
CA GLY A 550 -5.97 -9.49 -8.08
C GLY A 550 -6.35 -10.98 -8.17
N GLY A 551 -6.33 -11.53 -9.37
CA GLY A 551 -6.69 -12.93 -9.63
C GLY A 551 -5.57 -13.94 -9.35
N LEU A 552 -5.91 -15.22 -9.47
CA LEU A 552 -5.04 -16.36 -9.14
C LEU A 552 -4.15 -16.79 -10.31
N SER A 553 -3.80 -15.85 -11.18
CA SER A 553 -2.93 -16.07 -12.34
C SER A 553 -1.86 -14.98 -12.39
N ARG A 554 -0.79 -15.25 -13.15
CA ARG A 554 0.41 -14.40 -13.29
C ARG A 554 1.33 -14.48 -12.05
N GLY A 555 2.63 -14.62 -12.30
CA GLY A 555 3.61 -15.00 -11.28
C GLY A 555 3.76 -13.96 -10.17
N GLU A 556 3.74 -12.68 -10.52
CA GLU A 556 3.86 -11.54 -9.61
C GLU A 556 2.70 -11.44 -8.60
N ARG A 557 1.54 -12.04 -8.92
CA ARG A 557 0.37 -12.12 -8.03
C ARG A 557 0.39 -13.42 -7.23
N VAL A 558 0.63 -14.54 -7.90
CA VAL A 558 0.70 -15.87 -7.27
C VAL A 558 1.78 -15.92 -6.18
N THR A 559 2.91 -15.22 -6.35
CA THR A 559 3.96 -15.17 -5.34
C THR A 559 3.47 -14.60 -4.00
N LYS A 560 2.56 -13.62 -4.05
CA LYS A 560 1.97 -13.00 -2.85
C LYS A 560 0.95 -13.92 -2.18
N TYR A 561 0.14 -14.62 -2.96
CA TYR A 561 -0.71 -15.67 -2.40
C TYR A 561 0.15 -16.75 -1.71
N ASN A 562 1.21 -17.23 -2.34
CA ASN A 562 2.13 -18.20 -1.74
C ASN A 562 2.76 -17.68 -0.44
N ARG A 563 3.15 -16.39 -0.39
CA ARG A 563 3.65 -15.78 0.85
C ARG A 563 2.58 -15.73 1.94
N LEU A 564 1.32 -15.46 1.58
CA LEU A 564 0.19 -15.45 2.53
C LEU A 564 -0.02 -16.83 3.16
N LEU A 565 0.07 -17.90 2.35
CA LEU A 565 0.05 -19.29 2.83
C LEU A 565 1.23 -19.56 3.78
N ALA A 566 2.44 -19.16 3.39
CA ALA A 566 3.64 -19.37 4.20
C ALA A 566 3.55 -18.66 5.56
N ILE A 567 3.07 -17.41 5.61
CA ILE A 567 2.91 -16.68 6.87
C ILE A 567 1.85 -17.34 7.75
N GLU A 568 0.73 -17.82 7.19
CA GLU A 568 -0.28 -18.57 7.97
C GLU A 568 0.34 -19.80 8.65
N GLU A 569 1.13 -20.58 7.90
CA GLU A 569 1.85 -21.74 8.44
C GLU A 569 2.88 -21.34 9.51
N GLU A 570 3.64 -20.27 9.29
CA GLU A 570 4.60 -19.75 10.27
C GLU A 570 3.91 -19.30 11.58
N LEU A 571 2.81 -18.56 11.49
CA LEU A 571 2.04 -18.10 12.65
C LEU A 571 1.41 -19.27 13.42
N ALA A 572 0.89 -20.28 12.71
CA ALA A 572 0.31 -21.48 13.30
C ALA A 572 1.37 -22.31 14.05
N ASN A 573 2.54 -22.51 13.43
CA ASN A 573 3.66 -23.26 14.03
C ASN A 573 4.21 -22.55 15.28
N ASN A 574 4.16 -21.23 15.31
CA ASN A 574 4.57 -20.41 16.46
C ASN A 574 3.48 -20.25 17.53
N GLY A 575 2.27 -20.78 17.31
CA GLY A 575 1.15 -20.70 18.26
C GLY A 575 0.58 -19.29 18.46
N ILE A 576 0.79 -18.39 17.49
CA ILE A 576 0.36 -16.97 17.55
C ILE A 576 -0.72 -16.64 16.51
N LEU A 577 -1.21 -17.63 15.76
CA LEU A 577 -2.31 -17.44 14.81
C LEU A 577 -3.65 -17.33 15.53
N ARG A 578 -4.33 -16.19 15.38
CA ARG A 578 -5.73 -16.02 15.81
C ARG A 578 -6.69 -16.57 14.77
N SER A 579 -7.72 -17.28 15.20
CA SER A 579 -8.80 -17.73 14.33
C SER A 579 -9.57 -16.54 13.74
N GLY A 580 -9.99 -16.65 12.48
CA GLY A 580 -10.74 -15.61 11.78
C GLY A 580 -12.03 -15.25 12.52
N GLU A 581 -12.27 -13.96 12.74
CA GLU A 581 -13.54 -13.46 13.26
C GLU A 581 -14.49 -13.20 12.10
N ASN A 582 -15.76 -13.59 12.28
CA ASN A 582 -16.87 -13.30 11.39
C ASN A 582 -16.86 -11.83 10.94
N HIS A 583 -17.44 -11.56 9.77
CA HIS A 583 -17.59 -10.20 9.27
C HIS A 583 -18.36 -9.32 10.29
N GLU A 584 -17.65 -8.37 10.90
CA GLU A 584 -18.24 -7.35 11.76
C GLU A 584 -18.52 -6.12 10.90
N PHE A 585 -19.80 -5.79 10.74
CA PHE A 585 -20.26 -4.64 10.00
C PHE A 585 -20.55 -3.48 10.95
N VAL A 586 -20.25 -2.26 10.51
CA VAL A 586 -20.46 -1.06 11.31
C VAL A 586 -21.81 -0.44 10.97
N ASP A 587 -22.68 -0.32 11.96
CA ASP A 587 -23.90 0.48 11.81
C ASP A 587 -23.58 1.97 12.03
N PHE A 588 -23.40 2.67 10.91
CA PHE A 588 -23.09 4.09 10.87
C PHE A 588 -24.23 5.01 11.34
N ALA A 589 -25.46 4.51 11.42
CA ALA A 589 -26.60 5.26 11.95
C ALA A 589 -26.59 5.26 13.48
N GLU A 590 -26.22 4.13 14.10
CA GLU A 590 -26.03 4.05 15.55
C GLU A 590 -24.83 4.88 16.03
N GLU A 591 -23.72 4.93 15.27
CA GLU A 591 -22.55 5.72 15.66
C GLU A 591 -22.85 7.22 15.68
N ALA A 592 -23.60 7.74 14.71
CA ALA A 592 -24.00 9.15 14.67
C ALA A 592 -24.89 9.51 15.88
N GLN A 593 -25.78 8.60 16.29
CA GLN A 593 -26.62 8.78 17.48
C GLN A 593 -25.79 8.80 18.78
N ARG A 594 -24.76 7.94 18.90
CA ARG A 594 -23.85 7.95 20.06
C ARG A 594 -22.99 9.20 20.13
N GLU A 595 -22.51 9.71 18.98
CA GLU A 595 -21.76 10.97 18.93
C GLU A 595 -22.63 12.18 19.31
N GLU A 596 -23.89 12.22 18.86
CA GLU A 596 -24.85 13.25 19.27
C GLU A 596 -25.19 13.17 20.77
N GLU A 597 -25.37 11.96 21.32
CA GLU A 597 -25.60 11.75 22.77
C GLU A 597 -24.39 12.13 23.64
N LEU A 598 -23.15 11.99 23.13
CA LEU A 598 -21.93 12.41 23.82
C LEU A 598 -21.75 13.95 23.82
N ILE A 599 -22.25 14.63 22.78
CA ILE A 599 -22.21 16.09 22.68
C ILE A 599 -23.24 16.73 23.63
N ASP A 600 -24.40 16.09 23.85
CA ASP A 600 -25.47 16.57 24.73
C ASP A 600 -25.14 16.45 26.25
N VAL A 601 -24.01 15.83 26.60
CA VAL A 601 -23.56 15.63 27.99
C VAL A 601 -22.53 16.70 28.43
N LEU A 602 -22.03 17.54 27.52
CA LEU A 602 -21.09 18.62 27.85
C LEU A 602 -21.81 19.98 27.97
N PRO A 603 -21.61 20.74 29.08
CA PRO A 603 -22.27 22.03 29.24
C PRO A 603 -21.71 23.08 28.25
N PRO A 604 -22.52 24.05 27.81
CA PRO A 604 -22.14 24.96 26.74
C PRO A 604 -20.99 25.88 27.17
N ILE A 605 -19.92 25.90 26.36
CA ILE A 605 -18.78 26.80 26.52
C ILE A 605 -19.19 28.20 26.05
N GLU A 606 -19.19 29.18 26.95
CA GLU A 606 -19.36 30.59 26.62
C GLU A 606 -18.22 31.07 25.70
N GLN A 607 -18.56 31.52 24.49
CA GLN A 607 -17.62 32.11 23.55
C GLN A 607 -17.26 33.54 23.98
N GLY A 608 -16.08 33.72 24.58
CA GLY A 608 -15.43 35.02 24.69
C GLY A 608 -14.79 35.45 23.35
N PRO A 609 -14.67 36.75 23.04
CA PRO A 609 -14.26 37.23 21.73
C PRO A 609 -12.76 36.99 21.45
N LEU A 610 -12.45 36.51 20.25
CA LEU A 610 -11.10 36.31 19.70
C LEU A 610 -10.31 37.64 19.58
N PRO A 611 -9.02 37.68 19.96
CA PRO A 611 -8.16 38.81 19.63
C PRO A 611 -7.48 38.62 18.26
N SER A 612 -7.37 39.74 17.55
CA SER A 612 -6.82 39.92 16.21
C SER A 612 -5.29 39.76 16.13
N GLN A 613 -4.82 39.23 15.01
CA GLN A 613 -3.41 39.11 14.64
C GLN A 613 -2.70 40.47 14.48
N HIS A 614 -1.60 40.65 15.21
CA HIS A 614 -0.34 41.27 14.78
C HIS A 614 0.51 41.64 16.02
N SER A 615 1.68 41.01 16.20
CA SER A 615 2.97 41.70 16.44
C SER A 615 4.12 40.73 16.76
N GLN A 616 5.10 40.80 15.87
CA GLN A 616 6.53 40.44 15.86
C GLN A 616 7.30 40.20 17.18
N LEU A 617 8.18 39.18 17.10
CA LEU A 617 9.62 39.13 17.46
C LEU A 617 10.11 39.84 18.74
N LEU A 618 10.73 39.08 19.66
CA LEU A 618 12.16 39.21 20.03
C LEU A 618 12.60 38.24 21.16
N LEU A 619 13.81 37.69 20.93
CA LEU A 619 14.80 37.03 21.79
C LEU A 619 14.68 37.17 23.33
N VAL A 620 15.05 36.10 24.07
CA VAL A 620 16.35 35.93 24.81
C VAL A 620 16.24 34.77 25.84
N GLN A 621 17.15 33.81 25.68
CA GLN A 621 17.95 32.99 26.64
C GLN A 621 17.46 32.59 28.06
N ASP A 622 17.79 31.33 28.36
CA ASP A 622 18.30 30.73 29.61
C ASP A 622 17.51 30.88 30.92
N GLN A 623 17.09 29.75 31.51
CA GLN A 623 17.69 29.24 32.76
C GLN A 623 17.27 27.80 33.10
N ASN A 624 18.25 27.07 33.63
CA ASN A 624 18.27 25.65 34.02
C ASN A 624 17.53 25.37 35.37
N PRO A 625 17.43 24.10 35.81
CA PRO A 625 16.38 23.60 36.71
C PRO A 625 16.80 23.49 38.20
N ALA A 626 15.81 23.55 39.09
CA ALA A 626 15.82 23.09 40.49
C ALA A 626 14.37 23.23 40.99
N SER A 627 13.77 22.43 41.86
CA SER A 627 14.20 21.42 42.82
C SER A 627 12.94 20.75 43.40
N LEU A 628 13.07 19.51 43.88
CA LEU A 628 12.12 18.77 44.73
C LEU A 628 11.57 19.61 45.91
N PRO A 629 10.47 19.15 46.55
CA PRO A 629 10.72 18.45 47.81
C PRO A 629 9.97 17.14 48.00
N SER A 630 10.66 16.28 48.74
CA SER A 630 10.31 15.01 49.37
C SER A 630 9.07 15.06 50.27
N SER A 631 8.33 13.96 50.31
CA SER A 631 7.63 13.49 51.51
C SER A 631 7.56 11.96 51.48
N THR A 632 8.54 11.36 52.17
CA THR A 632 8.59 9.97 52.58
C THR A 632 7.58 9.75 53.70
N GLN A 633 6.83 8.65 53.71
CA GLN A 633 6.67 7.77 54.87
C GLN A 633 5.95 6.46 54.50
N HIS A 634 6.71 5.37 54.67
CA HIS A 634 6.38 4.01 55.11
C HIS A 634 5.09 3.31 54.63
N LEU A 635 5.27 2.13 54.00
CA LEU A 635 4.96 0.84 54.62
C LEU A 635 5.66 -0.32 53.88
N ASN A 636 5.89 -1.36 54.64
CA ASN A 636 6.93 -2.39 54.51
C ASN A 636 6.44 -3.65 53.78
N GLU A 637 7.42 -4.36 53.22
CA GLU A 637 7.57 -5.83 53.20
C GLU A 637 6.78 -6.74 52.22
N ALA A 638 7.61 -7.37 51.37
CA ALA A 638 7.72 -8.81 51.14
C ALA A 638 6.74 -9.51 50.18
N ALA A 639 7.24 -9.90 49.00
CA ALA A 639 7.30 -11.31 48.57
C ALA A 639 8.15 -11.49 47.31
N LYS A 640 9.18 -12.34 47.43
CA LYS A 640 9.91 -12.97 46.33
C LYS A 640 8.95 -13.80 45.47
N LYS A 641 9.11 -13.78 44.15
CA LYS A 641 8.96 -14.94 43.26
C LYS A 641 9.50 -14.62 41.86
N ASP A 642 10.50 -15.40 41.46
CA ASP A 642 11.10 -15.43 40.12
C ASP A 642 10.07 -15.85 39.04
N PRO A 643 10.20 -15.39 37.79
CA PRO A 643 9.40 -15.88 36.67
C PRO A 643 9.98 -17.19 36.10
N PRO A 644 9.16 -18.09 35.55
CA PRO A 644 9.62 -19.35 34.98
C PRO A 644 10.19 -19.13 33.57
N ILE A 645 11.35 -19.73 33.35
CA ILE A 645 11.94 -20.04 32.06
C ILE A 645 11.17 -21.24 31.47
N PHE A 646 10.74 -21.16 30.22
CA PHE A 646 10.28 -22.32 29.45
C PHE A 646 10.99 -22.34 28.07
N PRO A 647 11.19 -23.55 27.51
CA PRO A 647 12.32 -23.92 26.64
C PRO A 647 12.25 -23.43 25.21
#